data_AF-A0A5E4UU22-F1
#
_entry.id   AF-A0A5E4UU22-F1
#
_cell.length_a   1.000
_cell.length_b   1.000
_cell.length_c   1.000
_cell.angle_alpha   90.00
_cell.angle_beta   90.00
_cell.angle_gamma   90.00
#
_symmetry.space_group_name_H-M   'P 1'
#
loop_
_entity.id
_entity.type
_entity.pdbx_description
1 polymer ?
#
loop_
_entity_poly.entity_id
_entity_poly.type
_entity_poly.pdbx_seq_one_letter_code
_entity_poly.pdbx_strand_id
1 'polypeptide(L)'
;MATSNGPGTISSPGIGSGLDVNALVKSLMTPATNKLTLLQSQEAAYNTKLSAIGQLQSALSAFQTSLGTLSSAAQFLQVAAAVGDNTILSATADSTANVSQYTVNVTQLAQAQSLTTTGFSSQTSTIGTGTPTKVTITLGTITGGTLTDGKYSGASFTANASSSPINLTIDSSNNSLTGIRDAINAKNGDAVATIVNDGSGTPYRLVLTSKTTGQNMSMKIDVAAGGDATVTNLLANDPTGTQNLTQTSAAQNANLTVNGLAVTSATNTVTKSVTGVTLTLSKTGSTTVTTSRNTSAVTQAVQSFATAYNTLQTTIGKLTAFDKAGNGANNGPLIGDSTVQLVQNRLTQILNGKLPGVGSTGLASLAQVGVGFQKDGTLSVDTAALNKAMSSPNGFNALASLFATNGQTTDSLVSFTSSSNATQPGQYAINISQAATQGTTTGAITLGASTTIAAGSNELQISLDGNIASVLIPPGTYTQDKLAAAIQAAINGNSKFTTAQSGVSVAANNGVLTITSSRYGSASKVVVTGGSAYNQLFNGNNTTTGKDVVGTIGGFGATGSGQTLTGNSGTPVEGLKIAVSGTATGNRGNIGFSQGFASLLNTQVTDFLSAKGAVTSATNNLNTSIKQIKQQETDWQAQMTQMQSRYLAQFTALDATMAKLQNTSDYLKQVLGGGSSSSSSK
;
A
#
# COMPACT_ATOMS: atom_id res chain seq x y z
N MET A 1 32.27 36.78 -56.74
CA MET A 1 33.27 37.58 -57.46
C MET A 1 32.64 38.13 -58.73
N ALA A 2 32.37 39.43 -58.75
CA ALA A 2 32.38 40.30 -59.93
C ALA A 2 32.12 41.72 -59.40
N THR A 3 33.21 42.47 -59.26
CA THR A 3 33.26 43.85 -58.81
C THR A 3 32.79 44.77 -59.93
N SER A 4 31.69 45.50 -59.74
CA SER A 4 31.39 46.72 -60.52
C SER A 4 31.38 47.92 -59.58
N ASN A 5 32.50 48.65 -59.59
CA ASN A 5 32.67 49.93 -58.93
C ASN A 5 31.94 51.00 -59.77
N GLY A 6 30.75 51.41 -59.35
CA GLY A 6 30.11 52.66 -59.77
C GLY A 6 30.14 53.64 -58.59
N PRO A 7 30.25 54.96 -58.81
CA PRO A 7 30.31 55.93 -57.72
C PRO A 7 28.98 55.90 -56.94
N GLY A 8 28.96 55.18 -55.83
CA GLY A 8 27.85 55.18 -54.89
C GLY A 8 27.82 56.53 -54.19
N THR A 9 26.86 57.38 -54.55
CA THR A 9 26.48 58.50 -53.69
C THR A 9 26.01 57.92 -52.36
N ILE A 10 26.68 58.26 -51.26
CA ILE A 10 26.25 57.92 -49.91
C ILE A 10 24.96 58.72 -49.64
N SER A 11 23.79 58.15 -49.98
CA SER A 11 22.50 58.69 -49.54
C SER A 11 22.25 58.21 -48.11
N SER A 12 22.84 58.90 -47.14
CA SER A 12 22.42 58.77 -45.75
C SER A 12 21.01 59.32 -45.63
N PRO A 13 20.00 58.54 -45.18
CA PRO A 13 18.64 59.02 -45.02
C PRO A 13 18.60 60.26 -44.10
N GLY A 14 18.03 61.36 -44.58
CA GLY A 14 17.73 62.53 -43.74
C GLY A 14 18.73 63.69 -43.76
N ILE A 15 19.82 63.62 -44.56
CA ILE A 15 20.78 64.74 -44.64
C ILE A 15 20.37 65.78 -45.71
N GLY A 16 19.47 65.43 -46.65
CA GLY A 16 19.09 66.30 -47.77
C GLY A 16 17.86 67.22 -47.56
N SER A 17 16.90 66.85 -46.70
CA SER A 17 15.58 67.50 -46.61
C SER A 17 15.17 68.04 -45.23
N GLY A 18 15.91 67.73 -44.16
CA GLY A 18 15.55 68.13 -42.78
C GLY A 18 14.33 67.39 -42.19
N LEU A 19 13.82 66.36 -42.87
CA LEU A 19 12.69 65.54 -42.42
C LEU A 19 13.16 64.39 -41.51
N ASP A 20 12.54 64.25 -40.33
CA ASP A 20 12.75 63.07 -39.47
C ASP A 20 11.97 61.87 -40.02
N VAL A 21 12.58 61.20 -40.99
CA VAL A 21 12.05 59.99 -41.65
C VAL A 21 11.77 58.88 -40.63
N ASN A 22 12.59 58.77 -39.57
CA ASN A 22 12.39 57.75 -38.55
C ASN A 22 11.13 58.01 -37.73
N ALA A 23 10.85 59.26 -37.35
CA ALA A 23 9.62 59.64 -36.65
C ALA A 23 8.36 59.43 -37.51
N LEU A 24 8.42 59.77 -38.80
CA LEU A 24 7.32 59.57 -39.75
C LEU A 24 7.01 58.08 -39.98
N VAL A 25 8.05 57.27 -40.23
CA VAL A 25 7.90 55.81 -40.36
C VAL A 25 7.32 55.24 -39.07
N LYS A 26 7.84 55.62 -37.89
CA LYS A 26 7.29 55.17 -36.60
C LYS A 26 5.81 55.52 -36.44
N SER A 27 5.39 56.73 -36.82
CA SER A 27 3.99 57.16 -36.79
C SER A 27 3.11 56.28 -37.69
N LEU A 28 3.54 56.03 -38.93
CA LEU A 28 2.84 55.16 -39.89
C LEU A 28 2.77 53.69 -39.46
N MET A 29 3.74 53.23 -38.67
CA MET A 29 3.76 51.88 -38.11
C MET A 29 2.84 51.71 -36.89
N THR A 30 2.36 52.80 -36.26
CA THR A 30 1.55 52.75 -35.02
C THR A 30 0.33 51.81 -35.10
N PRO A 31 -0.52 51.83 -36.15
CA PRO A 31 -1.65 50.90 -36.25
C PRO A 31 -1.22 49.43 -36.34
N ALA A 32 -0.09 49.15 -37.00
CA ALA A 32 0.46 47.80 -37.08
C ALA A 32 0.98 47.33 -35.71
N THR A 33 1.65 48.21 -34.96
CA THR A 33 2.07 47.95 -33.58
C THR A 33 0.87 47.70 -32.67
N ASN A 34 -0.21 48.47 -32.79
CA ASN A 34 -1.42 48.27 -31.98
C ASN A 34 -2.05 46.89 -32.18
N LYS A 35 -2.09 46.39 -33.42
CA LYS A 35 -2.58 45.03 -33.70
C LYS A 35 -1.67 43.96 -33.10
N LEU A 36 -0.35 44.15 -33.14
CA LEU A 36 0.59 43.24 -32.48
C LEU A 36 0.35 43.22 -30.96
N THR A 37 0.21 44.39 -30.33
CA THR A 37 -0.11 44.50 -28.90
C THR A 37 -1.42 43.82 -28.54
N LEU A 38 -2.44 43.88 -29.42
CA LEU A 38 -3.70 43.17 -29.23
C LEU A 38 -3.51 41.64 -29.24
N LEU A 39 -2.76 41.10 -30.21
CA LEU A 39 -2.47 39.66 -30.27
C LEU A 39 -1.68 39.20 -29.04
N GLN A 40 -0.66 39.97 -28.63
CA GLN A 40 0.13 39.69 -27.42
C GLN A 40 -0.73 39.72 -26.16
N SER A 41 -1.68 40.66 -26.07
CA SER A 41 -2.65 40.71 -24.97
C SER A 41 -3.60 39.51 -24.98
N GLN A 42 -4.03 39.06 -26.16
CA GLN A 42 -4.81 37.83 -26.30
C GLN A 42 -4.00 36.60 -25.88
N GLU A 43 -2.76 36.46 -26.35
CA GLU A 43 -1.88 35.35 -25.96
C GLU A 43 -1.70 35.29 -24.44
N ALA A 44 -1.40 36.44 -23.82
CA ALA A 44 -1.28 36.55 -22.37
C ALA A 44 -2.57 36.09 -21.65
N ALA A 45 -3.74 36.54 -22.12
CA ALA A 45 -5.02 36.13 -21.54
C ALA A 45 -5.27 34.60 -21.67
N TYR A 46 -4.95 34.00 -22.82
CA TYR A 46 -5.06 32.54 -23.01
C TYR A 46 -4.06 31.77 -22.14
N ASN A 47 -2.83 32.26 -21.97
CA ASN A 47 -1.83 31.68 -21.06
C ASN A 47 -2.29 31.73 -19.59
N THR A 48 -2.93 32.83 -19.17
CA THR A 48 -3.53 32.93 -17.83
C THR A 48 -4.65 31.90 -17.65
N LYS A 49 -5.55 31.75 -18.63
CA LYS A 49 -6.60 30.72 -18.60
C LYS A 49 -6.03 29.30 -18.57
N LEU A 50 -5.00 29.02 -19.37
CA LEU A 50 -4.33 27.72 -19.38
C LEU A 50 -3.71 27.40 -18.02
N SER A 51 -3.06 28.38 -17.39
CA SER A 51 -2.50 28.24 -16.04
C SER A 51 -3.59 27.98 -15.00
N ALA A 52 -4.73 28.66 -15.12
CA ALA A 52 -5.89 28.47 -14.25
C ALA A 52 -6.53 27.08 -14.41
N ILE A 53 -6.69 26.58 -15.64
CA ILE A 53 -7.15 25.20 -15.88
C ILE A 53 -6.15 24.19 -15.32
N GLY A 54 -4.84 24.45 -15.41
CA GLY A 54 -3.81 23.64 -14.76
C GLY A 54 -3.93 23.60 -13.23
N GLN A 55 -4.32 24.73 -12.60
CA GLN A 55 -4.62 24.77 -11.16
C GLN A 55 -5.88 23.95 -10.83
N LEU A 56 -6.94 24.05 -11.64
CA LEU A 56 -8.13 23.21 -11.48
C LEU A 56 -7.81 21.73 -11.61
N GLN A 57 -7.04 21.36 -12.64
CA GLN A 57 -6.59 19.98 -12.85
C GLN A 57 -5.82 19.46 -11.63
N SER A 58 -4.89 20.26 -11.10
CA SER A 58 -4.11 19.91 -9.91
C SER A 58 -5.01 19.74 -8.67
N ALA A 59 -5.98 20.62 -8.47
CA ALA A 59 -6.93 20.52 -7.37
C ALA A 59 -7.85 19.29 -7.50
N LEU A 60 -8.29 18.95 -8.71
CA LEU A 60 -9.07 17.74 -8.98
C LEU A 60 -8.25 16.46 -8.72
N SER A 61 -6.99 16.41 -9.15
CA SER A 61 -6.09 15.27 -8.87
C SER A 61 -5.79 15.12 -7.36
N ALA A 62 -5.63 16.23 -6.65
CA ALA A 62 -5.45 16.22 -5.20
C ALA A 62 -6.72 15.70 -4.49
N PHE A 63 -7.90 16.15 -4.93
CA PHE A 63 -9.17 15.63 -4.44
C PHE A 63 -9.32 14.14 -4.75
N GLN A 64 -9.00 13.70 -5.97
CA GLN A 64 -9.03 12.31 -6.38
C GLN A 64 -8.18 11.41 -5.48
N THR A 65 -6.97 11.87 -5.14
CA THR A 65 -6.07 11.15 -4.23
C THR A 65 -6.71 10.92 -2.86
N SER A 66 -7.42 11.91 -2.33
CA SER A 66 -8.14 11.77 -1.05
C SER A 66 -9.29 10.75 -1.12
N LEU A 67 -9.94 10.59 -2.28
CA LEU A 67 -11.03 9.65 -2.50
C LEU A 67 -10.54 8.19 -2.52
N GLY A 68 -9.30 7.95 -2.97
CA GLY A 68 -8.70 6.61 -3.00
C GLY A 68 -8.75 5.93 -1.64
N THR A 69 -8.41 6.64 -0.56
CA THR A 69 -8.46 6.12 0.82
C THR A 69 -9.89 5.80 1.26
N LEU A 70 -10.87 6.66 0.96
CA LEU A 70 -12.27 6.44 1.33
C LEU A 70 -12.98 5.42 0.44
N SER A 71 -12.45 5.11 -0.74
CA SER A 71 -13.05 4.12 -1.65
C SER A 71 -12.85 2.67 -1.19
N SER A 72 -12.06 2.44 -0.14
CA SER A 72 -11.81 1.10 0.41
C SER A 72 -12.68 0.81 1.63
N ALA A 73 -13.60 -0.16 1.49
CA ALA A 73 -14.47 -0.60 2.60
C ALA A 73 -13.68 -1.11 3.81
N ALA A 74 -12.51 -1.71 3.59
CA ALA A 74 -11.65 -2.21 4.67
C ALA A 74 -11.18 -1.11 5.63
N GLN A 75 -11.05 0.13 5.17
CA GLN A 75 -10.67 1.27 6.02
C GLN A 75 -11.73 1.57 7.08
N PHE A 76 -13.01 1.31 6.78
CA PHE A 76 -14.13 1.52 7.70
C PHE A 76 -14.31 0.37 8.70
N LEU A 77 -13.71 -0.79 8.43
CA LEU A 77 -13.85 -1.99 9.24
C LEU A 77 -12.63 -2.26 10.12
N GLN A 78 -11.65 -1.36 10.15
CA GLN A 78 -10.48 -1.48 11.01
C GLN A 78 -10.88 -1.64 12.48
N VAL A 79 -10.12 -2.47 13.19
CA VAL A 79 -10.26 -2.69 14.63
C VAL A 79 -9.06 -2.04 15.32
N ALA A 80 -9.33 -1.34 16.41
CA ALA A 80 -8.32 -0.81 17.30
C ALA A 80 -8.31 -1.62 18.60
N ALA A 81 -7.15 -1.71 19.24
CA ALA A 81 -7.02 -2.25 20.59
C ALA A 81 -6.71 -1.10 21.55
N ALA A 82 -7.48 -1.02 22.64
CA ALA A 82 -7.25 -0.13 23.76
C ALA A 82 -6.87 -0.97 24.97
N VAL A 83 -5.87 -0.53 25.74
CA VAL A 83 -5.41 -1.23 26.94
C VAL A 83 -5.75 -0.38 28.15
N GLY A 84 -6.25 -1.00 29.23
CA GLY A 84 -6.61 -0.29 30.45
C GLY A 84 -5.40 0.31 31.18
N ASP A 85 -4.26 -0.38 31.12
CA ASP A 85 -2.97 0.05 31.67
C ASP A 85 -1.84 -0.23 30.69
N ASN A 86 -1.43 0.81 29.96
CA ASN A 86 -0.36 0.75 28.96
C ASN A 86 1.06 0.59 29.57
N THR A 87 1.20 0.65 30.90
CA THR A 87 2.50 0.41 31.56
C THR A 87 2.83 -1.07 31.68
N ILE A 88 1.81 -1.93 31.65
CA ILE A 88 1.94 -3.39 31.71
C ILE A 88 2.19 -3.96 30.32
N LEU A 89 1.38 -3.56 29.33
CA LEU A 89 1.51 -3.98 27.94
C LEU A 89 0.90 -2.95 26.98
N SER A 90 1.26 -3.03 25.71
CA SER A 90 0.51 -2.41 24.61
C SER A 90 -0.13 -3.49 23.74
N ALA A 91 -1.17 -3.12 22.99
CA ALA A 91 -1.87 -4.03 22.10
C ALA A 91 -2.16 -3.35 20.75
N THR A 92 -2.08 -4.12 19.68
CA THR A 92 -2.55 -3.73 18.34
C THR A 92 -3.54 -4.78 17.84
N ALA A 93 -4.48 -4.36 17.00
CA ALA A 93 -5.46 -5.23 16.36
C ALA A 93 -5.42 -5.06 14.84
N ASP A 94 -5.62 -6.16 14.11
CA ASP A 94 -5.81 -6.15 12.66
C ASP A 94 -7.30 -6.38 12.30
N SER A 95 -7.59 -6.45 11.00
CA SER A 95 -8.96 -6.61 10.48
C SER A 95 -9.61 -7.96 10.80
N THR A 96 -8.85 -8.95 11.28
CA THR A 96 -9.35 -10.28 11.69
C THR A 96 -9.73 -10.33 13.17
N ALA A 97 -9.39 -9.29 13.95
CA ALA A 97 -9.78 -9.20 15.34
C ALA A 97 -11.29 -9.06 15.49
N ASN A 98 -11.88 -9.83 16.40
CA ASN A 98 -13.27 -9.65 16.80
C ASN A 98 -13.37 -8.55 17.85
N VAL A 99 -14.44 -7.76 17.80
CA VAL A 99 -14.76 -6.74 18.82
C VAL A 99 -15.11 -7.45 20.13
N SER A 100 -14.22 -7.36 21.11
CA SER A 100 -14.35 -8.03 22.42
C SER A 100 -13.44 -7.39 23.47
N GLN A 101 -13.68 -7.72 24.73
CA GLN A 101 -12.78 -7.41 25.84
C GLN A 101 -12.08 -8.68 26.33
N TYR A 102 -10.80 -8.56 26.67
CA TYR A 102 -9.96 -9.62 27.19
C TYR A 102 -9.30 -9.15 28.50
N THR A 103 -9.30 -9.98 29.52
CA THR A 103 -8.49 -9.76 30.73
C THR A 103 -7.15 -10.47 30.53
N VAL A 104 -6.05 -9.71 30.62
CA VAL A 104 -4.69 -10.21 30.43
C VAL A 104 -3.92 -10.04 31.72
N ASN A 105 -3.37 -11.14 32.25
CA ASN A 105 -2.48 -11.11 33.41
C ASN A 105 -1.10 -11.67 33.04
N VAL A 106 -0.09 -10.81 33.05
CA VAL A 106 1.30 -11.12 32.74
C VAL A 106 2.02 -11.51 34.02
N THR A 107 2.47 -12.76 34.12
CA THR A 107 3.15 -13.28 35.31
C THR A 107 4.66 -13.35 35.15
N GLN A 108 5.17 -13.41 33.91
CA GLN A 108 6.60 -13.44 33.62
C GLN A 108 6.88 -12.86 32.23
N LEU A 109 7.97 -12.11 32.07
CA LEU A 109 8.45 -11.65 30.77
C LEU A 109 9.43 -12.65 30.16
N ALA A 110 9.49 -12.68 28.84
CA ALA A 110 10.51 -13.41 28.12
C ALA A 110 11.87 -12.73 28.33
N GLN A 111 12.89 -13.52 28.59
CA GLN A 111 14.26 -13.06 28.83
C GLN A 111 15.24 -13.80 27.92
N ALA A 112 16.28 -13.07 27.50
CA ALA A 112 17.41 -13.62 26.78
C ALA A 112 18.41 -14.18 27.80
N GLN A 113 19.13 -15.23 27.42
CA GLN A 113 20.19 -15.73 28.29
C GLN A 113 21.39 -14.80 28.21
N SER A 114 22.06 -14.59 29.35
CA SER A 114 23.36 -13.93 29.43
C SER A 114 24.34 -14.79 30.22
N LEU A 115 25.50 -15.04 29.64
CA LEU A 115 26.63 -15.75 30.22
C LEU A 115 27.85 -14.82 30.30
N THR A 116 28.59 -14.85 31.40
CA THR A 116 29.77 -14.00 31.59
C THR A 116 31.00 -14.81 31.99
N THR A 117 32.16 -14.36 31.54
CA THR A 117 33.46 -14.92 31.95
C THR A 117 33.90 -14.38 33.32
N THR A 118 34.98 -14.96 33.85
CA THR A 118 35.80 -14.29 34.87
C THR A 118 36.39 -12.97 34.33
N GLY A 119 36.84 -12.11 35.23
CA GLY A 119 37.37 -10.78 34.91
C GLY A 119 38.84 -10.80 34.48
N PHE A 120 39.22 -9.91 33.57
CA PHE A 120 40.57 -9.72 33.04
C PHE A 120 41.06 -8.28 33.26
N SER A 121 42.37 -8.10 33.40
CA SER A 121 43.00 -6.78 33.54
C SER A 121 43.15 -6.02 32.23
N SER A 122 43.07 -6.71 31.08
CA SER A 122 43.25 -6.13 29.74
C SER A 122 42.31 -6.79 28.73
N GLN A 123 41.82 -6.01 27.77
CA GLN A 123 40.98 -6.50 26.67
C GLN A 123 41.78 -7.08 25.50
N THR A 124 43.05 -6.67 25.37
CA THR A 124 43.89 -6.95 24.20
C THR A 124 45.03 -7.91 24.49
N SER A 125 45.29 -8.23 25.77
CA SER A 125 46.28 -9.23 26.14
C SER A 125 45.90 -10.59 25.59
N THR A 126 46.92 -11.35 25.16
CA THR A 126 46.75 -12.70 24.63
C THR A 126 46.25 -13.65 25.72
N ILE A 127 45.31 -14.50 25.35
CA ILE A 127 44.70 -15.54 26.15
C ILE A 127 45.21 -16.87 25.62
N GLY A 128 45.95 -17.59 26.46
CA GLY A 128 46.59 -18.85 26.08
C GLY A 128 47.78 -18.68 25.13
N THR A 129 48.17 -19.79 24.50
CA THR A 129 49.31 -19.99 23.61
C THR A 129 49.05 -19.62 22.15
N GLY A 130 47.77 -19.45 21.77
CA GLY A 130 47.36 -19.21 20.37
C GLY A 130 47.19 -20.49 19.54
N THR A 131 47.19 -21.66 20.17
CA THR A 131 46.87 -22.94 19.52
C THR A 131 45.45 -22.91 18.93
N PRO A 132 45.24 -23.24 17.63
CA PRO A 132 43.91 -23.21 17.01
C PRO A 132 42.89 -24.05 17.77
N THR A 133 41.83 -23.40 18.24
CA THR A 133 40.81 -23.96 19.13
C THR A 133 39.44 -23.80 18.49
N LYS A 134 38.78 -24.92 18.17
CA LYS A 134 37.43 -24.90 17.58
C LYS A 134 36.39 -24.76 18.68
N VAL A 135 35.50 -23.78 18.55
CA VAL A 135 34.40 -23.49 19.47
C VAL A 135 33.09 -23.56 18.70
N THR A 136 32.11 -24.25 19.29
CA THR A 136 30.75 -24.38 18.77
C THR A 136 29.76 -23.86 19.80
N ILE A 137 29.00 -22.82 19.46
CA ILE A 137 27.90 -22.33 20.29
C ILE A 137 26.58 -22.85 19.71
N THR A 138 25.86 -23.63 20.51
CA THR A 138 24.56 -24.20 20.15
C THR A 138 23.48 -23.61 21.04
N LEU A 139 22.38 -23.15 20.44
CA LEU A 139 21.22 -22.64 21.18
C LEU A 139 20.21 -23.78 21.38
N GLY A 140 19.51 -23.76 22.51
CA GLY A 140 18.59 -24.83 22.88
C GLY A 140 17.84 -24.58 24.17
N THR A 141 17.16 -25.61 24.63
CA THR A 141 16.36 -25.60 25.86
C THR A 141 17.08 -26.40 26.93
N ILE A 142 17.26 -25.80 28.10
CA ILE A 142 17.68 -26.50 29.32
C ILE A 142 16.43 -26.99 30.04
N THR A 143 16.37 -28.29 30.35
CA THR A 143 15.26 -28.92 31.08
C THR A 143 15.75 -29.70 32.29
N GLY A 144 15.00 -29.62 33.39
CA GLY A 144 15.40 -30.23 34.67
C GLY A 144 16.60 -29.54 35.31
N GLY A 145 17.09 -30.14 36.39
CA GLY A 145 18.22 -29.63 37.17
C GLY A 145 17.91 -28.42 38.05
N THR A 146 18.88 -28.04 38.87
CA THR A 146 18.84 -26.84 39.72
C THR A 146 19.92 -25.85 39.28
N LEU A 147 19.58 -24.56 39.28
CA LEU A 147 20.52 -23.47 39.00
C LEU A 147 20.97 -22.86 40.33
N THR A 148 22.24 -23.00 40.67
CA THR A 148 22.86 -22.40 41.86
C THR A 148 24.10 -21.63 41.43
N ASP A 149 24.25 -20.39 41.90
CA ASP A 149 25.37 -19.49 41.54
C ASP A 149 25.65 -19.38 40.03
N GLY A 150 24.58 -19.41 39.24
CA GLY A 150 24.65 -19.30 37.78
C GLY A 150 25.14 -20.56 37.05
N LYS A 151 25.18 -21.72 37.72
CA LYS A 151 25.54 -23.02 37.13
C LYS A 151 24.47 -24.09 37.35
N TYR A 152 24.22 -24.90 36.34
CA TYR A 152 23.24 -25.98 36.39
C TYR A 152 23.84 -27.27 36.99
N SER A 153 23.04 -27.98 37.78
CA SER A 153 23.33 -29.35 38.23
C SER A 153 22.16 -30.27 37.90
N GLY A 154 22.43 -31.43 37.30
CA GLY A 154 21.40 -32.42 36.92
C GLY A 154 20.47 -31.97 35.78
N ALA A 155 20.89 -31.01 34.97
CA ALA A 155 20.11 -30.52 33.84
C ALA A 155 20.34 -31.36 32.57
N SER A 156 19.41 -31.24 31.63
CA SER A 156 19.49 -31.77 30.27
C SER A 156 19.42 -30.64 29.26
N PHE A 157 20.03 -30.83 28.08
CA PHE A 157 20.03 -29.84 27.01
C PHE A 157 19.49 -30.44 25.72
N THR A 158 18.51 -29.78 25.11
CA THR A 158 17.97 -30.13 23.79
C THR A 158 18.20 -28.99 22.82
N ALA A 159 18.93 -29.23 21.73
CA ALA A 159 19.23 -28.20 20.74
C ALA A 159 17.95 -27.66 20.06
N ASN A 160 17.92 -26.36 19.79
CA ASN A 160 16.85 -25.73 19.03
C ASN A 160 17.08 -25.96 17.54
N ALA A 161 16.26 -26.83 16.92
CA ALA A 161 16.38 -27.16 15.50
C ALA A 161 16.22 -25.97 14.55
N SER A 162 15.61 -24.87 15.01
CA SER A 162 15.45 -23.64 14.24
C SER A 162 16.66 -22.71 14.31
N SER A 163 17.67 -23.01 15.14
CA SER A 163 18.90 -22.23 15.30
C SER A 163 20.11 -23.03 14.81
N SER A 164 20.93 -22.43 13.96
CA SER A 164 22.13 -23.08 13.44
C SER A 164 23.32 -22.90 14.40
N PRO A 165 24.12 -23.95 14.67
CA PRO A 165 25.30 -23.83 15.52
C PRO A 165 26.32 -22.82 14.97
N ILE A 166 26.87 -22.00 15.88
CA ILE A 166 27.89 -21.00 15.56
C ILE A 166 29.26 -21.65 15.70
N ASN A 167 29.93 -21.86 14.57
CA ASN A 167 31.24 -22.50 14.51
C ASN A 167 32.34 -21.46 14.27
N LEU A 168 33.30 -21.35 15.18
CA LEU A 168 34.44 -20.44 15.07
C LEU A 168 35.75 -21.09 15.53
N THR A 169 36.87 -20.52 15.08
CA THR A 169 38.22 -20.92 15.49
C THR A 169 38.88 -19.74 16.19
N ILE A 170 39.38 -19.99 17.41
CA ILE A 170 40.23 -19.05 18.14
C ILE A 170 41.69 -19.48 17.98
N ASP A 171 42.54 -18.59 17.51
CA ASP A 171 43.98 -18.83 17.29
C ASP A 171 44.78 -17.57 17.62
N SER A 172 46.09 -17.57 17.33
CA SER A 172 46.99 -16.44 17.62
C SER A 172 46.60 -15.10 16.97
N SER A 173 45.72 -15.08 15.96
CA SER A 173 45.24 -13.84 15.33
C SER A 173 44.11 -13.17 16.11
N ASN A 174 43.39 -13.89 16.96
CA ASN A 174 42.16 -13.41 17.61
C ASN A 174 42.01 -13.86 19.08
N ASN A 175 43.05 -14.43 19.70
CA ASN A 175 43.05 -14.89 21.08
C ASN A 175 43.16 -13.77 22.13
N SER A 176 42.39 -12.70 22.00
CA SER A 176 42.17 -11.68 23.05
C SER A 176 40.68 -11.54 23.33
N LEU A 177 40.25 -10.85 24.40
CA LEU A 177 38.81 -10.61 24.62
C LEU A 177 38.17 -9.88 23.43
N THR A 178 38.87 -8.87 22.91
CA THR A 178 38.47 -8.13 21.69
C THR A 178 38.37 -9.07 20.49
N GLY A 179 39.40 -9.89 20.25
CA GLY A 179 39.42 -10.82 19.13
C GLY A 179 38.34 -11.90 19.21
N ILE A 180 38.08 -12.46 20.40
CA ILE A 180 37.03 -13.46 20.64
C ILE A 180 35.64 -12.84 20.43
N ARG A 181 35.40 -11.63 20.97
CA ARG A 181 34.16 -10.88 20.74
C ARG A 181 33.91 -10.69 19.24
N ASP A 182 34.90 -10.20 18.53
CA ASP A 182 34.80 -9.90 17.10
C ASP A 182 34.61 -11.19 16.28
N ALA A 183 35.30 -12.28 16.64
CA ALA A 183 35.14 -13.58 16.00
C ALA A 183 33.73 -14.17 16.18
N ILE A 184 33.12 -14.03 17.37
CA ILE A 184 31.72 -14.44 17.61
C ILE A 184 30.76 -13.58 16.79
N ASN A 185 30.89 -12.26 16.87
CA ASN A 185 29.98 -11.34 16.21
C ASN A 185 30.06 -11.42 14.68
N ALA A 186 31.24 -11.68 14.12
CA ALA A 186 31.44 -11.87 12.68
C ALA A 186 30.65 -13.05 12.11
N LYS A 187 30.27 -14.05 12.93
CA LYS A 187 29.46 -15.19 12.48
C LYS A 187 27.98 -14.84 12.29
N ASN A 188 27.52 -13.70 12.82
CA ASN A 188 26.14 -13.24 12.70
C ASN A 188 25.05 -14.25 13.16
N GLY A 189 25.39 -15.23 14.00
CA GLY A 189 24.43 -16.21 14.53
C GLY A 189 23.53 -15.68 15.65
N ASP A 190 22.79 -16.56 16.34
CA ASP A 190 21.79 -16.20 17.37
C ASP A 190 22.37 -15.83 18.75
N ALA A 191 23.69 -15.69 18.85
CA ALA A 191 24.39 -15.15 20.02
C ALA A 191 25.21 -13.93 19.63
N VAL A 192 25.36 -12.99 20.56
CA VAL A 192 26.19 -11.79 20.43
C VAL A 192 27.13 -11.71 21.62
N ALA A 193 28.36 -11.26 21.38
CA ALA A 193 29.36 -11.04 22.40
C ALA A 193 29.62 -9.54 22.60
N THR A 194 29.84 -9.14 23.84
CA THR A 194 30.31 -7.80 24.21
C THR A 194 31.32 -7.88 25.35
N ILE A 195 32.06 -6.80 25.60
CA ILE A 195 32.96 -6.70 26.74
C ILE A 195 32.40 -5.66 27.70
N VAL A 196 32.18 -6.08 28.95
CA VAL A 196 31.71 -5.20 30.03
C VAL A 196 32.86 -4.91 30.97
N ASN A 197 33.03 -3.64 31.34
CA ASN A 197 33.91 -3.21 32.42
C ASN A 197 33.07 -3.10 33.70
N ASP A 198 33.32 -3.97 34.68
CA ASP A 198 32.58 -4.01 35.96
C ASP A 198 33.20 -3.14 37.07
N GLY A 199 34.32 -2.45 36.80
CA GLY A 199 35.02 -1.60 37.75
C GLY A 199 35.86 -2.33 38.81
N SER A 200 35.96 -3.66 38.75
CA SER A 200 36.80 -4.46 39.66
C SER A 200 38.30 -4.38 39.31
N GLY A 201 39.15 -5.03 40.12
CA GLY A 201 40.60 -5.09 39.87
C GLY A 201 40.99 -5.86 38.59
N THR A 202 40.10 -6.71 38.08
CA THR A 202 40.20 -7.32 36.74
C THR A 202 38.92 -7.02 35.96
N PRO A 203 38.75 -5.77 35.49
CA PRO A 203 37.44 -5.21 35.20
C PRO A 203 36.74 -5.80 33.98
N TYR A 204 37.48 -6.37 33.03
CA TYR A 204 36.95 -6.71 31.71
C TYR A 204 36.40 -8.13 31.68
N ARG A 205 35.12 -8.28 31.34
CA ARG A 205 34.45 -9.59 31.17
C ARG A 205 33.87 -9.70 29.78
N LEU A 206 34.04 -10.86 29.15
CA LEU A 206 33.29 -11.19 27.94
C LEU A 206 31.89 -11.64 28.37
N VAL A 207 30.87 -10.97 27.83
CA VAL A 207 29.47 -11.28 28.05
C VAL A 207 28.88 -11.78 26.73
N LEU A 208 28.32 -12.98 26.76
CA LEU A 208 27.58 -13.56 25.64
C LEU A 208 26.09 -13.49 25.96
N THR A 209 25.32 -12.97 25.01
CA THR A 209 23.87 -12.85 25.15
C THR A 209 23.19 -13.52 23.95
N SER A 210 22.09 -14.24 24.18
CA SER A 210 21.25 -14.68 23.07
C SER A 210 20.58 -13.46 22.42
N LYS A 211 20.56 -13.39 21.08
CA LYS A 211 19.98 -12.23 20.37
C LYS A 211 18.48 -12.09 20.59
N THR A 212 17.79 -13.20 20.83
CA THR A 212 16.36 -13.25 21.13
C THR A 212 16.11 -13.80 22.53
N THR A 213 14.92 -13.50 23.03
CA THR A 213 14.39 -14.04 24.28
C THR A 213 13.82 -15.45 24.04
N GLY A 214 13.54 -16.17 25.13
CA GLY A 214 12.87 -17.46 25.10
C GLY A 214 13.67 -18.57 25.75
N GLN A 215 12.97 -19.54 26.35
CA GLN A 215 13.56 -20.69 27.04
C GLN A 215 14.39 -21.60 26.11
N ASN A 216 14.10 -21.58 24.81
CA ASN A 216 14.83 -22.32 23.77
C ASN A 216 16.08 -21.59 23.24
N MET A 217 16.48 -20.50 23.88
CA MET A 217 17.64 -19.69 23.53
C MET A 217 18.76 -19.78 24.58
N SER A 218 18.81 -20.86 25.36
CA SER A 218 19.97 -21.17 26.21
C SER A 218 21.16 -21.64 25.37
N MET A 219 22.36 -21.22 25.71
CA MET A 219 23.62 -21.52 25.04
C MET A 219 24.32 -22.70 25.69
N LYS A 220 24.72 -23.64 24.85
CA LYS A 220 25.76 -24.63 25.09
C LYS A 220 26.99 -24.25 24.29
N ILE A 221 28.16 -24.17 24.91
CA ILE A 221 29.43 -23.83 24.28
C ILE A 221 30.36 -25.03 24.39
N ASP A 222 30.50 -25.74 23.29
CA ASP A 222 31.41 -26.88 23.15
C ASP A 222 32.76 -26.40 22.61
N VAL A 223 33.85 -26.79 23.28
CA VAL A 223 35.22 -26.53 22.82
C VAL A 223 35.87 -27.87 22.47
N ALA A 224 36.37 -27.99 21.24
CA ALA A 224 36.93 -29.25 20.75
C ALA A 224 38.21 -29.64 21.49
N ALA A 225 38.37 -30.96 21.74
CA ALA A 225 39.59 -31.50 22.32
C ALA A 225 40.83 -31.22 21.45
N GLY A 226 42.00 -31.06 22.09
CA GLY A 226 43.27 -30.79 21.42
C GLY A 226 43.55 -29.31 21.10
N GLY A 227 42.66 -28.39 21.52
CA GLY A 227 42.88 -26.94 21.46
C GLY A 227 43.63 -26.38 22.67
N ASP A 228 43.65 -25.05 22.77
CA ASP A 228 44.27 -24.31 23.87
C ASP A 228 43.48 -24.50 25.19
N ALA A 229 44.18 -24.96 26.24
CA ALA A 229 43.57 -25.23 27.54
C ALA A 229 43.05 -23.95 28.23
N THR A 230 43.68 -22.80 28.01
CA THR A 230 43.27 -21.51 28.60
C THR A 230 41.98 -21.02 27.94
N VAL A 231 41.86 -21.14 26.62
CA VAL A 231 40.65 -20.81 25.87
C VAL A 231 39.51 -21.77 26.24
N THR A 232 39.81 -23.06 26.40
CA THR A 232 38.83 -24.07 26.85
C THR A 232 38.30 -23.74 28.25
N ASN A 233 39.20 -23.45 29.21
CA ASN A 233 38.83 -23.06 30.56
C ASN A 233 38.09 -21.71 30.63
N LEU A 234 38.22 -20.88 29.60
CA LEU A 234 37.49 -19.62 29.49
C LEU A 234 36.07 -19.80 28.94
N LEU A 235 35.92 -20.57 27.85
CA LEU A 235 34.70 -20.56 27.04
C LEU A 235 33.80 -21.78 27.20
N ALA A 236 34.32 -22.94 27.65
CA ALA A 236 33.52 -24.16 27.71
C ALA A 236 32.34 -24.00 28.70
N ASN A 237 31.13 -24.21 28.19
CA ASN A 237 29.91 -24.07 28.97
C ASN A 237 28.82 -25.03 28.49
N ASP A 238 28.80 -26.23 29.07
CA ASP A 238 27.79 -27.25 28.84
C ASP A 238 26.87 -27.38 30.07
N PRO A 239 25.57 -27.05 29.97
CA PRO A 239 24.61 -27.22 31.06
C PRO A 239 24.52 -28.65 31.62
N THR A 240 24.98 -29.64 30.85
CA THR A 240 25.02 -31.06 31.24
C THR A 240 26.40 -31.52 31.75
N GLY A 241 27.39 -30.62 31.73
CA GLY A 241 28.79 -30.91 32.06
C GLY A 241 29.54 -29.68 32.58
N THR A 242 30.72 -29.40 32.01
CA THR A 242 31.60 -28.32 32.45
C THR A 242 31.01 -26.94 32.16
N GLN A 243 30.85 -26.11 33.19
CA GLN A 243 30.35 -24.73 33.09
C GLN A 243 31.37 -23.75 33.66
N ASN A 244 32.16 -23.16 32.77
CA ASN A 244 33.17 -22.16 33.15
C ASN A 244 32.62 -20.73 33.16
N LEU A 245 31.52 -20.48 32.46
CA LEU A 245 30.82 -19.20 32.49
C LEU A 245 29.78 -19.18 33.61
N THR A 246 29.47 -17.98 34.10
CA THR A 246 28.40 -17.74 35.06
C THR A 246 27.18 -17.18 34.34
N GLN A 247 26.01 -17.80 34.52
CA GLN A 247 24.76 -17.26 34.01
C GLN A 247 24.28 -16.08 34.86
N THR A 248 24.17 -14.90 34.26
CA THR A 248 23.66 -13.68 34.91
C THR A 248 22.19 -13.43 34.60
N SER A 249 21.66 -14.01 33.53
CA SER A 249 20.23 -14.01 33.21
C SER A 249 19.86 -15.31 32.51
N ALA A 250 18.77 -15.94 32.93
CA ALA A 250 18.29 -17.18 32.34
C ALA A 250 17.44 -16.90 31.09
N ALA A 251 17.56 -17.75 30.08
CA ALA A 251 16.62 -17.76 28.96
C ALA A 251 15.24 -18.19 29.48
N GLN A 252 14.22 -17.36 29.29
CA GLN A 252 12.86 -17.60 29.79
C GLN A 252 11.82 -17.21 28.75
N ASN A 253 10.70 -17.93 28.73
CA ASN A 253 9.52 -17.53 27.99
C ASN A 253 8.69 -16.51 28.79
N ALA A 254 7.92 -15.69 28.09
CA ALA A 254 6.85 -14.92 28.69
C ALA A 254 5.70 -15.86 29.06
N ASN A 255 5.19 -15.71 30.29
CA ASN A 255 4.01 -16.41 30.77
C ASN A 255 2.92 -15.38 31.10
N LEU A 256 1.73 -15.62 30.58
CA LEU A 256 0.57 -14.77 30.80
C LEU A 256 -0.71 -15.62 30.77
N THR A 257 -1.82 -15.04 31.20
CA THR A 257 -3.15 -15.60 30.98
C THR A 257 -4.01 -14.63 30.20
N VAL A 258 -4.85 -15.15 29.32
CA VAL A 258 -5.88 -14.38 28.60
C VAL A 258 -7.23 -14.99 28.95
N ASN A 259 -8.10 -14.23 29.62
CA ASN A 259 -9.36 -14.73 30.19
C ASN A 259 -9.17 -16.00 31.05
N GLY A 260 -8.06 -16.08 31.78
CA GLY A 260 -7.71 -17.23 32.61
C GLY A 260 -7.04 -18.41 31.87
N LEU A 261 -6.97 -18.39 30.53
CA LEU A 261 -6.27 -19.41 29.75
C LEU A 261 -4.76 -19.12 29.73
N ALA A 262 -3.95 -20.10 30.12
CA ALA A 262 -2.50 -19.97 30.12
C ALA A 262 -1.95 -19.85 28.68
N VAL A 263 -1.09 -18.85 28.48
CA VAL A 263 -0.38 -18.59 27.24
C VAL A 263 1.11 -18.50 27.56
N THR A 264 1.93 -19.10 26.70
CA THR A 264 3.39 -19.01 26.77
C THR A 264 3.92 -18.51 25.43
N SER A 265 4.89 -17.60 25.47
CA SER A 265 5.52 -17.04 24.27
C SER A 265 7.03 -16.99 24.45
N ALA A 266 7.78 -17.33 23.40
CA ALA A 266 9.23 -17.18 23.40
C ALA A 266 9.67 -15.71 23.48
N THR A 267 8.80 -14.77 23.08
CA THR A 267 9.11 -13.33 23.08
C THR A 267 8.09 -12.52 23.87
N ASN A 268 8.47 -11.28 24.21
CA ASN A 268 7.55 -10.28 24.77
C ASN A 268 6.57 -9.71 23.75
N THR A 269 6.65 -10.11 22.47
CA THR A 269 5.64 -9.79 21.46
C THR A 269 4.81 -11.04 21.19
N VAL A 270 3.70 -11.16 21.90
CA VAL A 270 2.79 -12.31 21.80
C VAL A 270 1.87 -12.10 20.60
N THR A 271 2.02 -12.96 19.61
CA THR A 271 1.14 -13.03 18.43
C THR A 271 0.31 -14.31 18.50
N LYS A 272 -0.84 -14.34 17.81
CA LYS A 272 -1.71 -15.52 17.64
C LYS A 272 -2.35 -16.11 18.91
N SER A 273 -2.07 -15.57 20.10
CA SER A 273 -2.77 -15.95 21.34
C SER A 273 -4.25 -15.55 21.31
N VAL A 274 -4.52 -14.41 20.68
CA VAL A 274 -5.87 -13.94 20.34
C VAL A 274 -5.86 -13.63 18.85
N THR A 275 -6.84 -14.14 18.11
CA THR A 275 -6.94 -13.93 16.65
C THR A 275 -6.98 -12.44 16.34
N GLY A 276 -6.08 -12.00 15.46
CA GLY A 276 -5.98 -10.62 15.02
C GLY A 276 -5.44 -9.62 16.04
N VAL A 277 -4.96 -10.07 17.21
CA VAL A 277 -4.40 -9.18 18.25
C VAL A 277 -2.93 -9.53 18.49
N THR A 278 -2.10 -8.50 18.57
CA THR A 278 -0.70 -8.60 19.01
C THR A 278 -0.53 -7.87 20.32
N LEU A 279 0.05 -8.54 21.32
CA LEU A 279 0.34 -7.97 22.63
C LEU A 279 1.85 -7.77 22.76
N THR A 280 2.28 -6.57 23.17
CA THR A 280 3.68 -6.29 23.50
C THR A 280 3.79 -6.07 25.00
N LEU A 281 4.42 -7.01 25.70
CA LEU A 281 4.52 -7.06 27.14
C LEU A 281 5.69 -6.20 27.61
N SER A 282 5.44 -5.38 28.64
CA SER A 282 6.44 -4.45 29.20
C SER A 282 6.73 -4.73 30.67
N LYS A 283 5.72 -5.16 31.44
CA LYS A 283 5.82 -5.48 32.87
C LYS A 283 4.88 -6.61 33.25
N THR A 284 5.12 -7.20 34.41
CA THR A 284 4.17 -8.11 35.06
C THR A 284 3.00 -7.32 35.65
N GLY A 285 1.80 -7.90 35.64
CA GLY A 285 0.58 -7.28 36.17
C GLY A 285 -0.67 -7.68 35.37
N SER A 286 -1.84 -7.24 35.85
CA SER A 286 -3.13 -7.50 35.21
C SER A 286 -3.70 -6.23 34.58
N THR A 287 -4.20 -6.35 33.35
CA THR A 287 -4.87 -5.27 32.63
C THR A 287 -5.97 -5.81 31.73
N THR A 288 -6.78 -4.93 31.14
CA THR A 288 -7.77 -5.31 30.13
C THR A 288 -7.35 -4.82 28.76
N VAL A 289 -7.63 -5.61 27.74
CA VAL A 289 -7.46 -5.26 26.33
C VAL A 289 -8.85 -5.26 25.70
N THR A 290 -9.30 -4.10 25.23
CA THR A 290 -10.59 -3.93 24.56
C THR A 290 -10.33 -3.70 23.09
N THR A 291 -10.89 -4.57 22.26
CA THR A 291 -10.87 -4.45 20.80
C THR A 291 -12.20 -3.88 20.33
N SER A 292 -12.16 -2.79 19.56
CA SER A 292 -13.36 -2.09 19.08
C SER A 292 -13.13 -1.56 17.67
N ARG A 293 -14.20 -1.24 16.93
CA ARG A 293 -14.07 -0.59 15.62
C ARG A 293 -13.38 0.77 15.79
N ASN A 294 -12.46 1.09 14.88
CA ASN A 294 -11.66 2.32 14.95
C ASN A 294 -12.46 3.55 14.50
N THR A 295 -13.29 4.10 15.39
CA THR A 295 -14.11 5.31 15.15
C THR A 295 -13.26 6.55 14.81
N SER A 296 -12.08 6.67 15.42
CA SER A 296 -11.17 7.79 15.21
C SER A 296 -10.60 7.82 13.79
N ALA A 297 -10.23 6.65 13.24
CA ALA A 297 -9.76 6.54 11.86
C ALA A 297 -10.87 6.91 10.86
N VAL A 298 -12.09 6.41 11.08
CA VAL A 298 -13.24 6.72 10.21
C VAL A 298 -13.59 8.22 10.26
N THR A 299 -13.62 8.82 11.46
CA THR A 299 -13.85 10.25 11.63
C THR A 299 -12.82 11.09 10.88
N GLN A 300 -11.53 10.76 11.01
CA GLN A 300 -10.45 11.44 10.30
C GLN A 300 -10.55 11.30 8.78
N ALA A 301 -10.95 10.12 8.29
CA ALA A 301 -11.14 9.89 6.86
C ALA A 301 -12.27 10.78 6.29
N VAL A 302 -13.43 10.84 6.97
CA VAL A 302 -14.55 11.70 6.55
C VAL A 302 -14.21 13.19 6.62
N GLN A 303 -13.48 13.61 7.67
CA GLN A 303 -12.99 14.99 7.78
C GLN A 303 -12.01 15.33 6.65
N SER A 304 -11.05 14.45 6.37
CA SER A 304 -10.06 14.64 5.30
C SER A 304 -10.72 14.76 3.93
N PHE A 305 -11.76 13.96 3.67
CA PHE A 305 -12.61 14.08 2.48
C PHE A 305 -13.27 15.47 2.38
N ALA A 306 -13.91 15.93 3.45
CA ALA A 306 -14.55 17.25 3.47
C ALA A 306 -13.53 18.38 3.26
N THR A 307 -12.35 18.30 3.91
CA THR A 307 -11.26 19.25 3.71
C THR A 307 -10.78 19.27 2.26
N ALA A 308 -10.55 18.11 1.64
CA ALA A 308 -10.07 18.04 0.26
C ALA A 308 -11.10 18.63 -0.73
N TYR A 309 -12.39 18.34 -0.53
CA TYR A 309 -13.46 18.96 -1.30
C TYR A 309 -13.51 20.48 -1.08
N ASN A 310 -13.35 20.95 0.15
CA ASN A 310 -13.35 22.38 0.48
C ASN A 310 -12.16 23.12 -0.14
N THR A 311 -10.99 22.48 -0.21
CA THR A 311 -9.83 23.01 -0.93
C THR A 311 -10.11 23.12 -2.43
N LEU A 312 -10.74 22.11 -3.04
CA LEU A 312 -11.18 22.17 -4.44
C LEU A 312 -12.18 23.32 -4.66
N GLN A 313 -13.21 23.40 -3.83
CA GLN A 313 -14.24 24.44 -3.92
C GLN A 313 -13.65 25.85 -3.73
N THR A 314 -12.69 26.01 -2.81
CA THR A 314 -11.97 27.28 -2.62
C THR A 314 -11.16 27.66 -3.85
N THR A 315 -10.45 26.70 -4.45
CA THR A 315 -9.71 26.93 -5.70
C THR A 315 -10.65 27.35 -6.82
N ILE A 316 -11.77 26.63 -7.01
CA ILE A 316 -12.75 26.99 -8.03
C ILE A 316 -13.31 28.39 -7.76
N GLY A 317 -13.70 28.70 -6.52
CA GLY A 317 -14.21 30.02 -6.14
C GLY A 317 -13.24 31.15 -6.44
N LYS A 318 -11.93 30.95 -6.24
CA LYS A 318 -10.89 31.90 -6.65
C LYS A 318 -10.78 32.04 -8.17
N LEU A 319 -10.83 30.92 -8.89
CA LEU A 319 -10.71 30.91 -10.35
C LEU A 319 -11.94 31.51 -11.05
N THR A 320 -13.11 31.53 -10.40
CA THR A 320 -14.37 32.06 -10.95
C THR A 320 -14.86 33.32 -10.25
N ALA A 321 -14.04 33.96 -9.42
CA ALA A 321 -14.44 35.10 -8.61
C ALA A 321 -14.92 36.28 -9.48
N PHE A 322 -15.97 36.97 -9.04
CA PHE A 322 -16.44 38.22 -9.64
C PHE A 322 -16.10 39.40 -8.72
N ASP A 323 -15.34 40.36 -9.24
CA ASP A 323 -15.00 41.59 -8.55
C ASP A 323 -16.16 42.59 -8.64
N LYS A 324 -17.02 42.60 -7.62
CA LYS A 324 -18.19 43.47 -7.54
C LYS A 324 -17.84 44.96 -7.28
N ALA A 325 -16.65 45.25 -6.75
CA ALA A 325 -16.27 46.60 -6.29
C ALA A 325 -15.20 47.27 -7.16
N GLY A 326 -14.50 46.53 -8.02
CA GLY A 326 -13.48 47.03 -8.93
C GLY A 326 -13.93 47.17 -10.39
N ASN A 327 -12.99 47.55 -11.25
CA ASN A 327 -13.15 47.64 -12.71
C ASN A 327 -13.04 46.27 -13.42
N GLY A 328 -13.21 45.16 -12.69
CA GLY A 328 -13.04 43.79 -13.20
C GLY A 328 -11.59 43.29 -13.26
N ALA A 329 -10.59 44.08 -12.85
CA ALA A 329 -9.18 43.68 -12.88
C ALA A 329 -8.85 42.50 -11.95
N ASN A 330 -9.66 42.25 -10.90
CA ASN A 330 -9.49 41.13 -9.97
C ASN A 330 -10.45 39.96 -10.25
N ASN A 331 -11.08 39.91 -11.41
CA ASN A 331 -11.91 38.77 -11.78
C ASN A 331 -11.07 37.49 -11.86
N GLY A 332 -11.66 36.39 -11.42
CA GLY A 332 -11.09 35.07 -11.61
C GLY A 332 -10.92 34.77 -13.11
N PRO A 333 -9.79 34.17 -13.53
CA PRO A 333 -9.48 33.96 -14.94
C PRO A 333 -10.45 33.01 -15.67
N LEU A 334 -11.22 32.21 -14.93
CA LEU A 334 -12.21 31.26 -15.44
C LEU A 334 -13.66 31.66 -15.13
N ILE A 335 -13.90 32.95 -14.83
CA ILE A 335 -15.27 33.42 -14.66
C ILE A 335 -16.11 33.12 -15.92
N GLY A 336 -17.26 32.46 -15.72
CA GLY A 336 -18.15 32.04 -16.81
C GLY A 336 -17.64 30.88 -17.66
N ASP A 337 -16.53 30.23 -17.29
CA ASP A 337 -16.04 29.05 -18.02
C ASP A 337 -16.98 27.85 -17.86
N SER A 338 -17.45 27.31 -18.99
CA SER A 338 -18.41 26.21 -19.01
C SER A 338 -17.86 24.88 -18.48
N THR A 339 -16.54 24.67 -18.58
CA THR A 339 -15.86 23.48 -18.05
C THR A 339 -15.91 23.48 -16.54
N VAL A 340 -15.62 24.64 -15.93
CA VAL A 340 -15.66 24.79 -14.47
C VAL A 340 -17.08 24.59 -13.94
N GLN A 341 -18.08 25.18 -14.60
CA GLN A 341 -19.49 25.00 -14.25
C GLN A 341 -19.93 23.54 -14.36
N LEU A 342 -19.53 22.83 -15.42
CA LEU A 342 -19.81 21.41 -15.58
C LEU A 342 -19.24 20.58 -14.43
N VAL A 343 -17.98 20.82 -14.06
CA VAL A 343 -17.31 20.14 -12.94
C VAL A 343 -18.06 20.40 -11.64
N GLN A 344 -18.34 21.66 -11.31
CA GLN A 344 -19.07 22.01 -10.08
C GLN A 344 -20.46 21.38 -10.03
N ASN A 345 -21.25 21.52 -11.10
CA ASN A 345 -22.61 21.00 -11.16
C ASN A 345 -22.65 19.49 -11.00
N ARG A 346 -21.71 18.76 -11.63
CA ARG A 346 -21.69 17.31 -11.56
C ARG A 346 -21.24 16.79 -10.19
N LEU A 347 -20.21 17.40 -9.59
CA LEU A 347 -19.75 17.02 -8.24
C LEU A 347 -20.83 17.31 -7.19
N THR A 348 -21.47 18.48 -7.26
CA THR A 348 -22.57 18.85 -6.34
C THR A 348 -23.80 17.97 -6.53
N GLN A 349 -24.16 17.61 -7.77
CA GLN A 349 -25.24 16.65 -8.05
C GLN A 349 -24.97 15.28 -7.41
N ILE A 350 -23.73 14.77 -7.52
CA ILE A 350 -23.37 13.50 -6.88
C ILE A 350 -23.54 13.64 -5.36
N LEU A 351 -22.92 14.64 -4.74
CA LEU A 351 -22.89 14.84 -3.29
C LEU A 351 -24.27 15.11 -2.65
N ASN A 352 -25.17 15.79 -3.37
CA ASN A 352 -26.54 16.08 -2.91
C ASN A 352 -27.53 14.93 -3.25
N GLY A 353 -27.12 14.01 -4.12
CA GLY A 353 -27.92 12.86 -4.52
C GLY A 353 -28.14 11.84 -3.40
N LYS A 354 -29.04 10.89 -3.68
CA LYS A 354 -29.17 9.67 -2.89
C LYS A 354 -28.43 8.54 -3.61
N LEU A 355 -27.66 7.78 -2.86
CA LEU A 355 -26.94 6.63 -3.37
C LEU A 355 -27.91 5.50 -3.74
N PRO A 356 -27.90 5.01 -5.00
CA PRO A 356 -28.73 3.90 -5.42
C PRO A 356 -28.23 2.57 -4.85
N GLY A 357 -29.13 1.58 -4.75
CA GLY A 357 -28.77 0.23 -4.31
C GLY A 357 -28.48 0.08 -2.82
N VAL A 358 -28.87 1.08 -2.02
CA VAL A 358 -28.84 1.01 -0.56
C VAL A 358 -30.19 0.51 -0.06
N GLY A 359 -30.19 -0.54 0.77
CA GLY A 359 -31.39 -1.09 1.39
C GLY A 359 -32.08 -0.14 2.38
N SER A 360 -33.28 -0.49 2.84
CA SER A 360 -34.11 0.36 3.74
C SER A 360 -33.45 0.71 5.07
N THR A 361 -32.47 -0.05 5.52
CA THR A 361 -31.70 0.17 6.76
C THR A 361 -30.32 0.79 6.53
N GLY A 362 -29.96 1.10 5.27
CA GLY A 362 -28.66 1.65 4.91
C GLY A 362 -28.64 3.18 4.86
N LEU A 363 -27.44 3.74 4.70
CA LEU A 363 -27.22 5.18 4.55
C LEU A 363 -27.13 5.52 3.07
N ALA A 364 -28.05 6.35 2.60
CA ALA A 364 -28.15 6.74 1.19
C ALA A 364 -27.69 8.18 0.93
N SER A 365 -27.54 9.03 1.95
CA SER A 365 -27.03 10.40 1.76
C SER A 365 -26.01 10.81 2.81
N LEU A 366 -25.11 11.72 2.41
CA LEU A 366 -24.09 12.30 3.27
C LEU A 366 -24.68 13.07 4.48
N ALA A 367 -25.84 13.69 4.28
CA ALA A 367 -26.54 14.39 5.36
C ALA A 367 -26.97 13.45 6.51
N GLN A 368 -27.25 12.17 6.23
CA GLN A 368 -27.60 11.18 7.28
C GLN A 368 -26.44 10.88 8.23
N VAL A 369 -25.20 11.16 7.82
CA VAL A 369 -23.98 10.99 8.63
C VAL A 369 -23.40 12.32 9.11
N GLY A 370 -24.16 13.41 9.01
CA GLY A 370 -23.71 14.73 9.46
C GLY A 370 -22.79 15.46 8.50
N VAL A 371 -22.69 15.03 7.23
CA VAL A 371 -21.92 15.73 6.20
C VAL A 371 -22.87 16.55 5.34
N GLY A 372 -22.77 17.88 5.41
CA GLY A 372 -23.73 18.80 4.79
C GLY A 372 -23.07 19.97 4.07
N PHE A 373 -23.81 20.59 3.15
CA PHE A 373 -23.36 21.79 2.43
C PHE A 373 -23.58 23.07 3.25
N GLN A 374 -22.59 23.95 3.19
CA GLN A 374 -22.65 25.32 3.67
C GLN A 374 -23.10 26.26 2.55
N LYS A 375 -23.45 27.52 2.90
CA LYS A 375 -23.95 28.52 1.95
C LYS A 375 -22.95 28.88 0.83
N ASP A 376 -21.66 28.70 1.07
CA ASP A 376 -20.57 28.94 0.11
C ASP A 376 -20.26 27.72 -0.78
N GLY A 377 -21.02 26.62 -0.62
CA GLY A 377 -20.83 25.38 -1.36
C GLY A 377 -19.74 24.46 -0.79
N THR A 378 -19.11 24.82 0.34
CA THR A 378 -18.20 23.93 1.09
C THR A 378 -18.99 22.90 1.90
N LEU A 379 -18.32 21.84 2.35
CA LEU A 379 -18.86 20.81 3.24
C LEU A 379 -18.48 21.08 4.70
N SER A 380 -19.43 20.83 5.61
CA SER A 380 -19.22 20.74 7.04
C SER A 380 -19.42 19.29 7.52
N VAL A 381 -18.73 18.91 8.60
CA VAL A 381 -18.84 17.57 9.21
C VAL A 381 -19.26 17.73 10.67
N ASP A 382 -20.46 17.28 11.00
CA ASP A 382 -20.93 17.11 12.37
C ASP A 382 -20.41 15.77 12.92
N THR A 383 -19.38 15.85 13.76
CA THR A 383 -18.73 14.68 14.36
C THR A 383 -19.65 13.95 15.34
N ALA A 384 -20.61 14.62 15.97
CA ALA A 384 -21.56 13.99 16.87
C ALA A 384 -22.58 13.15 16.08
N ALA A 385 -23.09 13.69 14.97
CA ALA A 385 -23.96 12.96 14.05
C ALA A 385 -23.22 11.77 13.40
N LEU A 386 -21.96 11.96 13.00
CA LEU A 386 -21.13 10.90 12.45
C LEU A 386 -20.89 9.77 13.46
N ASN A 387 -20.53 10.12 14.71
CA ASN A 387 -20.37 9.14 15.79
C ASN A 387 -21.67 8.38 16.07
N LYS A 388 -22.82 9.07 16.09
CA LYS A 388 -24.14 8.43 16.24
C LYS A 388 -24.43 7.44 15.11
N ALA A 389 -24.10 7.78 13.87
CA ALA A 389 -24.25 6.88 12.73
C ALA A 389 -23.38 5.62 12.88
N MET A 390 -22.15 5.76 13.37
CA MET A 390 -21.23 4.63 13.63
C MET A 390 -21.67 3.73 14.77
N SER A 391 -22.29 4.29 15.83
CA SER A 391 -22.75 3.51 16.99
C SER A 391 -23.96 2.62 16.72
N SER A 392 -24.60 2.72 15.56
CA SER A 392 -25.70 1.83 15.17
C SER A 392 -25.19 0.40 14.90
N PRO A 393 -25.99 -0.68 15.13
CA PRO A 393 -25.53 -2.06 14.98
C PRO A 393 -24.85 -2.40 13.64
N ASN A 394 -25.27 -1.74 12.55
CA ASN A 394 -24.67 -1.86 11.21
C ASN A 394 -24.01 -0.56 10.71
N GLY A 395 -23.73 0.38 11.62
CA GLY A 395 -23.27 1.74 11.30
C GLY A 395 -22.01 1.75 10.44
N PHE A 396 -20.98 1.01 10.83
CA PHE A 396 -19.72 0.93 10.08
C PHE A 396 -19.89 0.31 8.69
N ASN A 397 -20.67 -0.76 8.55
CA ASN A 397 -20.97 -1.35 7.25
C ASN A 397 -21.79 -0.41 6.37
N ALA A 398 -22.71 0.35 6.96
CA ALA A 398 -23.50 1.35 6.24
C ALA A 398 -22.62 2.53 5.80
N LEU A 399 -21.68 3.01 6.63
CA LEU A 399 -20.69 4.02 6.26
C LEU A 399 -19.75 3.52 5.15
N ALA A 400 -19.28 2.27 5.26
CA ALA A 400 -18.47 1.64 4.22
C ALA A 400 -19.22 1.62 2.88
N SER A 401 -20.52 1.28 2.90
CA SER A 401 -21.35 1.27 1.68
C SER A 401 -21.68 2.67 1.16
N LEU A 402 -21.71 3.66 2.06
CA LEU A 402 -21.92 5.07 1.72
C LEU A 402 -20.71 5.62 0.96
N PHE A 403 -19.48 5.33 1.37
CA PHE A 403 -18.29 5.91 0.75
C PHE A 403 -17.61 5.00 -0.28
N ALA A 404 -17.53 3.70 -0.01
CA ALA A 404 -16.85 2.70 -0.84
C ALA A 404 -17.84 1.85 -1.66
N THR A 405 -17.32 1.19 -2.70
CA THR A 405 -18.08 0.15 -3.41
C THR A 405 -18.27 -1.05 -2.47
N ASN A 406 -19.51 -1.41 -2.17
CA ASN A 406 -19.81 -2.49 -1.24
C ASN A 406 -21.14 -3.19 -1.57
N GLY A 407 -21.29 -4.43 -1.07
CA GLY A 407 -22.54 -5.18 -1.11
C GLY A 407 -22.98 -5.58 0.29
N GLN A 408 -24.20 -5.23 0.67
CA GLN A 408 -24.82 -5.66 1.93
C GLN A 408 -25.81 -6.79 1.67
N THR A 409 -25.58 -7.93 2.31
CA THR A 409 -26.45 -9.11 2.22
C THR A 409 -27.38 -9.17 3.44
N THR A 410 -28.60 -9.67 3.24
CA THR A 410 -29.55 -9.88 4.34
C THR A 410 -29.41 -11.26 5.00
N ASP A 411 -28.74 -12.20 4.33
CA ASP A 411 -28.48 -13.56 4.83
C ASP A 411 -27.04 -13.63 5.35
N SER A 412 -26.86 -14.10 6.59
CA SER A 412 -25.56 -14.19 7.27
C SER A 412 -24.61 -15.20 6.65
N LEU A 413 -25.12 -16.13 5.85
CA LEU A 413 -24.34 -17.12 5.13
C LEU A 413 -23.97 -16.67 3.71
N VAL A 414 -24.42 -15.49 3.27
CA VAL A 414 -24.01 -14.90 1.99
C VAL A 414 -23.16 -13.67 2.27
N SER A 415 -22.01 -13.54 1.62
CA SER A 415 -21.15 -12.36 1.74
C SER A 415 -20.78 -11.79 0.37
N PHE A 416 -20.75 -10.47 0.27
CA PHE A 416 -20.18 -9.79 -0.89
C PHE A 416 -18.67 -10.00 -0.95
N THR A 417 -18.14 -10.33 -2.13
CA THR A 417 -16.71 -10.55 -2.33
C THR A 417 -16.10 -9.45 -3.19
N SER A 418 -16.67 -9.20 -4.36
CA SER A 418 -16.16 -8.17 -5.28
C SER A 418 -17.24 -7.78 -6.30
N SER A 419 -16.98 -6.73 -7.07
CA SER A 419 -17.81 -6.30 -8.20
C SER A 419 -16.92 -5.86 -9.36
N SER A 420 -17.53 -5.58 -10.50
CA SER A 420 -16.86 -4.95 -11.64
C SER A 420 -17.42 -3.54 -11.86
N ASN A 421 -16.77 -2.74 -12.71
CA ASN A 421 -17.30 -1.43 -13.11
C ASN A 421 -18.60 -1.53 -13.93
N ALA A 422 -18.92 -2.71 -14.47
CA ALA A 422 -20.17 -2.97 -15.17
C ALA A 422 -21.33 -3.31 -14.20
N THR A 423 -21.03 -3.63 -12.94
CA THR A 423 -22.07 -3.92 -11.95
C THR A 423 -22.86 -2.65 -11.65
N GLN A 424 -24.18 -2.70 -11.86
CA GLN A 424 -25.07 -1.58 -11.59
C GLN A 424 -25.51 -1.57 -10.12
N PRO A 425 -25.54 -0.41 -9.45
CA PRO A 425 -26.13 -0.29 -8.13
C PRO A 425 -27.59 -0.73 -8.10
N GLY A 426 -27.98 -1.55 -7.11
CA GLY A 426 -29.34 -2.08 -7.03
C GLY A 426 -29.55 -3.08 -5.88
N GLN A 427 -30.81 -3.43 -5.65
CA GLN A 427 -31.20 -4.52 -4.74
C GLN A 427 -31.50 -5.77 -5.56
N TYR A 428 -30.76 -6.84 -5.33
CA TYR A 428 -30.87 -8.07 -6.10
C TYR A 428 -31.20 -9.25 -5.19
N ALA A 429 -32.28 -9.99 -5.49
CA ALA A 429 -32.62 -11.20 -4.76
C ALA A 429 -31.63 -12.33 -5.09
N ILE A 430 -31.23 -13.13 -4.11
CA ILE A 430 -30.31 -14.25 -4.27
C ILE A 430 -31.11 -15.55 -4.16
N ASN A 431 -30.96 -16.41 -5.16
CA ASN A 431 -31.57 -17.74 -5.14
C ASN A 431 -30.53 -18.79 -5.48
N ILE A 432 -30.48 -19.87 -4.70
CA ILE A 432 -29.53 -20.96 -4.84
C ILE A 432 -30.29 -22.23 -5.23
N SER A 433 -30.06 -22.72 -6.44
CA SER A 433 -30.64 -23.97 -6.94
C SER A 433 -29.79 -25.20 -6.59
N GLN A 434 -28.49 -25.01 -6.33
CA GLN A 434 -27.59 -26.06 -5.88
C GLN A 434 -26.54 -25.47 -4.94
N ALA A 435 -26.40 -26.03 -3.73
CA ALA A 435 -25.33 -25.63 -2.82
C ALA A 435 -23.99 -26.25 -3.26
N ALA A 436 -22.88 -25.57 -2.93
CA ALA A 436 -21.56 -26.10 -3.18
C ALA A 436 -21.27 -27.30 -2.26
N THR A 437 -20.60 -28.32 -2.76
CA THR A 437 -20.15 -29.47 -1.98
C THR A 437 -18.65 -29.69 -2.10
N GLN A 438 -18.08 -30.38 -1.12
CA GLN A 438 -16.68 -30.81 -1.11
C GLN A 438 -16.58 -32.22 -1.70
N GLY A 439 -15.44 -32.53 -2.31
CA GLY A 439 -15.11 -33.87 -2.75
C GLY A 439 -14.65 -34.74 -1.58
N THR A 440 -15.07 -36.01 -1.59
CA THR A 440 -14.72 -36.98 -0.54
C THR A 440 -14.15 -38.25 -1.14
N THR A 441 -13.31 -38.93 -0.36
CA THR A 441 -12.93 -40.34 -0.57
C THR A 441 -13.19 -41.09 0.72
N THR A 442 -14.03 -42.11 0.63
CA THR A 442 -14.29 -43.04 1.73
C THR A 442 -13.61 -44.37 1.44
N GLY A 443 -12.85 -44.89 2.39
CA GLY A 443 -12.27 -46.23 2.32
C GLY A 443 -13.33 -47.33 2.37
N ALA A 444 -12.96 -48.54 2.00
CA ALA A 444 -13.81 -49.73 2.09
C ALA A 444 -13.53 -50.58 3.35
N ILE A 445 -12.48 -50.24 4.12
CA ILE A 445 -12.07 -51.00 5.30
C ILE A 445 -12.70 -50.44 6.57
N THR A 446 -13.29 -51.33 7.37
CA THR A 446 -13.66 -51.05 8.76
C THR A 446 -12.47 -51.34 9.67
N LEU A 447 -11.87 -50.30 10.23
CA LEU A 447 -10.75 -50.39 11.14
C LEU A 447 -11.17 -50.99 12.49
N GLY A 448 -10.26 -51.75 13.12
CA GLY A 448 -10.42 -52.20 14.50
C GLY A 448 -10.35 -51.06 15.51
N ALA A 449 -10.53 -51.37 16.80
CA ALA A 449 -10.43 -50.38 17.89
C ALA A 449 -9.02 -49.74 17.99
N SER A 450 -7.99 -50.50 17.61
CA SER A 450 -6.63 -50.03 17.41
C SER A 450 -6.10 -50.48 16.06
N THR A 451 -5.23 -49.66 15.46
CA THR A 451 -4.55 -49.96 14.19
C THR A 451 -3.07 -49.59 14.32
N THR A 452 -2.20 -50.55 14.01
CA THR A 452 -0.74 -50.34 14.04
C THR A 452 -0.23 -50.04 12.64
N ILE A 453 0.51 -48.92 12.51
CA ILE A 453 1.22 -48.51 11.30
C ILE A 453 2.71 -48.79 11.53
N ALA A 454 3.26 -49.76 10.79
CA ALA A 454 4.67 -50.14 10.90
C ALA A 454 5.59 -49.25 10.05
N ALA A 455 6.85 -49.10 10.47
CA ALA A 455 7.87 -48.44 9.66
C ALA A 455 8.06 -49.20 8.33
N GLY A 456 7.93 -48.49 7.19
CA GLY A 456 7.99 -49.08 5.85
C GLY A 456 6.62 -49.44 5.25
N SER A 457 5.56 -49.53 6.08
CA SER A 457 4.17 -49.75 5.64
C SER A 457 3.28 -48.55 5.96
N ASN A 458 3.84 -47.34 5.86
CA ASN A 458 3.27 -46.11 6.39
C ASN A 458 3.07 -45.01 5.34
N GLU A 459 3.11 -45.34 4.05
CA GLU A 459 2.96 -44.38 2.96
C GLU A 459 1.57 -44.45 2.33
N LEU A 460 0.97 -43.29 2.06
CA LEU A 460 -0.20 -43.15 1.17
C LEU A 460 0.15 -42.25 0.00
N GLN A 461 -0.25 -42.64 -1.20
CA GLN A 461 -0.25 -41.75 -2.37
C GLN A 461 -1.63 -41.11 -2.49
N ILE A 462 -1.65 -39.78 -2.48
CA ILE A 462 -2.88 -38.98 -2.48
C ILE A 462 -2.89 -38.12 -3.73
N SER A 463 -4.01 -38.15 -4.45
CA SER A 463 -4.39 -37.12 -5.42
C SER A 463 -5.40 -36.18 -4.77
N LEU A 464 -5.02 -34.92 -4.57
CA LEU A 464 -5.84 -33.88 -3.96
C LEU A 464 -5.91 -32.66 -4.87
N ASP A 465 -7.12 -32.35 -5.34
CA ASP A 465 -7.47 -31.19 -6.17
C ASP A 465 -6.57 -31.07 -7.42
N GLY A 466 -6.20 -32.22 -8.00
CA GLY A 466 -5.32 -32.36 -9.16
C GLY A 466 -3.84 -32.56 -8.85
N ASN A 467 -3.40 -32.38 -7.59
CA ASN A 467 -2.01 -32.54 -7.18
C ASN A 467 -1.76 -33.94 -6.63
N ILE A 468 -0.63 -34.56 -6.95
CA ILE A 468 -0.28 -35.91 -6.48
C ILE A 468 0.97 -35.87 -5.60
N ALA A 469 0.87 -36.45 -4.41
CA ALA A 469 1.99 -36.57 -3.47
C ALA A 469 1.92 -37.85 -2.64
N SER A 470 3.09 -38.36 -2.28
CA SER A 470 3.24 -39.37 -1.22
C SER A 470 3.27 -38.69 0.15
N VAL A 471 2.49 -39.21 1.08
CA VAL A 471 2.45 -38.77 2.48
C VAL A 471 2.85 -39.93 3.39
N LEU A 472 3.76 -39.66 4.33
CA LEU A 472 4.17 -40.64 5.32
C LEU A 472 3.41 -40.38 6.63
N ILE A 473 2.72 -41.41 7.10
CA ILE A 473 2.10 -41.46 8.41
C ILE A 473 3.19 -41.84 9.42
N PRO A 474 3.31 -41.18 10.58
CA PRO A 474 4.25 -41.62 11.61
C PRO A 474 3.97 -43.08 12.03
N PRO A 475 4.99 -43.93 12.20
CA PRO A 475 4.79 -45.28 12.72
C PRO A 475 4.27 -45.24 14.16
N GLY A 476 3.36 -46.15 14.51
CA GLY A 476 2.76 -46.19 15.83
C GLY A 476 1.46 -47.01 15.88
N THR A 477 0.88 -47.12 17.07
CA THR A 477 -0.45 -47.72 17.26
C THR A 477 -1.45 -46.64 17.61
N TYR A 478 -2.54 -46.57 16.84
CA TYR A 478 -3.51 -45.49 16.89
C TYR A 478 -4.91 -46.02 17.20
N THR A 479 -5.69 -45.24 17.93
CA THR A 479 -7.16 -45.35 17.88
C THR A 479 -7.65 -44.76 16.55
N GLN A 480 -8.88 -45.05 16.15
CA GLN A 480 -9.46 -44.57 14.89
C GLN A 480 -9.34 -43.04 14.74
N ASP A 481 -9.72 -42.26 15.76
CA ASP A 481 -9.62 -40.80 15.73
C ASP A 481 -8.18 -40.29 15.67
N LYS A 482 -7.27 -40.92 16.42
CA LYS A 482 -5.85 -40.55 16.40
C LYS A 482 -5.20 -40.87 15.06
N LEU A 483 -5.63 -41.95 14.40
CA LEU A 483 -5.16 -42.30 13.06
C LEU A 483 -5.68 -41.30 12.03
N ALA A 484 -6.97 -40.96 12.08
CA ALA A 484 -7.54 -39.93 11.22
C ALA A 484 -6.80 -38.59 11.39
N ALA A 485 -6.54 -38.16 12.63
CA ALA A 485 -5.75 -36.97 12.91
C ALA A 485 -4.30 -37.07 12.39
N ALA A 486 -3.65 -38.23 12.53
CA ALA A 486 -2.29 -38.45 12.00
C ALA A 486 -2.24 -38.37 10.47
N ILE A 487 -3.23 -38.96 9.77
CA ILE A 487 -3.36 -38.87 8.31
C ILE A 487 -3.64 -37.42 7.89
N GLN A 488 -4.56 -36.73 8.57
CA GLN A 488 -4.86 -35.32 8.31
C GLN A 488 -3.61 -34.46 8.45
N ALA A 489 -2.82 -34.65 9.51
CA ALA A 489 -1.58 -33.92 9.72
C ALA A 489 -0.52 -34.25 8.65
N ALA A 490 -0.39 -35.52 8.27
CA ALA A 490 0.54 -35.94 7.22
C ALA A 490 0.20 -35.33 5.84
N ILE A 491 -1.09 -35.26 5.49
CA ILE A 491 -1.56 -34.64 4.26
C ILE A 491 -1.38 -33.12 4.34
N ASN A 492 -1.92 -32.47 5.38
CA ASN A 492 -1.88 -31.00 5.49
C ASN A 492 -0.47 -30.45 5.76
N GLY A 493 0.47 -31.28 6.19
CA GLY A 493 1.89 -30.93 6.36
C GLY A 493 2.73 -31.14 5.09
N ASN A 494 2.21 -31.77 4.05
CA ASN A 494 2.96 -32.04 2.83
C ASN A 494 3.18 -30.75 2.01
N SER A 495 4.43 -30.47 1.65
CA SER A 495 4.80 -29.23 0.95
C SER A 495 4.08 -29.03 -0.39
N LYS A 496 3.81 -30.11 -1.15
CA LYS A 496 3.07 -29.98 -2.42
C LYS A 496 1.64 -29.49 -2.19
N PHE A 497 0.97 -29.97 -1.15
CA PHE A 497 -0.40 -29.58 -0.85
C PHE A 497 -0.47 -28.20 -0.20
N THR A 498 0.46 -27.86 0.70
CA THR A 498 0.51 -26.53 1.32
C THR A 498 0.85 -25.43 0.31
N THR A 499 1.79 -25.67 -0.62
CA THR A 499 2.06 -24.72 -1.72
C THR A 499 0.85 -24.57 -2.65
N ALA A 500 0.10 -25.65 -2.90
CA ALA A 500 -1.13 -25.61 -3.70
C ALA A 500 -2.37 -25.13 -2.91
N GLN A 501 -2.21 -24.71 -1.64
CA GLN A 501 -3.31 -24.32 -0.74
C GLN A 501 -4.45 -25.35 -0.67
N SER A 502 -4.11 -26.62 -0.84
CA SER A 502 -5.05 -27.73 -0.81
C SER A 502 -4.89 -28.44 0.53
N GLY A 503 -6.00 -28.73 1.20
CA GLY A 503 -5.99 -29.39 2.49
C GLY A 503 -7.15 -30.37 2.61
N VAL A 504 -7.17 -31.13 3.69
CA VAL A 504 -8.23 -32.10 3.97
C VAL A 504 -8.67 -32.06 5.42
N SER A 505 -9.88 -32.54 5.66
CA SER A 505 -10.31 -33.08 6.94
C SER A 505 -10.42 -34.60 6.82
N VAL A 506 -10.00 -35.34 7.85
CA VAL A 506 -10.11 -36.79 7.88
C VAL A 506 -10.91 -37.19 9.12
N ALA A 507 -11.91 -38.05 8.92
CA ALA A 507 -12.74 -38.59 9.99
C ALA A 507 -12.85 -40.11 9.87
N ALA A 508 -13.02 -40.80 10.98
CA ALA A 508 -13.38 -42.22 11.02
C ALA A 508 -14.83 -42.34 11.49
N ASN A 509 -15.75 -42.69 10.57
CA ASN A 509 -17.16 -42.89 10.90
C ASN A 509 -17.46 -44.38 10.82
N ASN A 510 -17.95 -44.97 11.91
CA ASN A 510 -18.20 -46.42 12.03
C ASN A 510 -16.95 -47.26 11.64
N GLY A 511 -15.76 -46.79 12.04
CA GLY A 511 -14.49 -47.44 11.71
C GLY A 511 -13.99 -47.24 10.28
N VAL A 512 -14.70 -46.50 9.43
CA VAL A 512 -14.29 -46.26 8.04
C VAL A 512 -13.71 -44.86 7.88
N LEU A 513 -12.51 -44.77 7.31
CA LEU A 513 -11.85 -43.49 7.03
C LEU A 513 -12.52 -42.76 5.86
N THR A 514 -12.88 -41.51 6.09
CA THR A 514 -13.35 -40.56 5.08
C THR A 514 -12.39 -39.38 5.04
N ILE A 515 -11.83 -39.10 3.88
CA ILE A 515 -11.06 -37.89 3.60
C ILE A 515 -11.97 -36.93 2.84
N THR A 516 -12.07 -35.70 3.31
CA THR A 516 -12.84 -34.62 2.68
C THR A 516 -11.89 -33.50 2.30
N SER A 517 -11.88 -33.08 1.03
CA SER A 517 -11.10 -31.92 0.60
C SER A 517 -11.62 -30.66 1.30
N SER A 518 -10.73 -29.75 1.68
CA SER A 518 -11.10 -28.47 2.27
C SER A 518 -11.70 -27.51 1.23
N ARG A 519 -11.47 -27.76 -0.07
CA ARG A 519 -12.04 -26.97 -1.16
C ARG A 519 -13.49 -27.35 -1.43
N TYR A 520 -14.24 -26.41 -1.97
CA TYR A 520 -15.59 -26.63 -2.48
C TYR A 520 -15.58 -26.54 -4.00
N GLY A 521 -16.56 -27.17 -4.65
CA GLY A 521 -16.77 -27.04 -6.08
C GLY A 521 -16.33 -28.24 -6.91
N SER A 522 -16.48 -28.13 -8.22
CA SER A 522 -16.07 -29.17 -9.17
C SER A 522 -14.56 -29.46 -9.17
N ALA A 523 -13.75 -28.49 -8.74
CA ALA A 523 -12.31 -28.66 -8.53
C ALA A 523 -11.96 -29.46 -7.25
N SER A 524 -12.91 -29.61 -6.32
CA SER A 524 -12.72 -30.33 -5.08
C SER A 524 -12.80 -31.84 -5.33
N LYS A 525 -11.64 -32.50 -5.28
CA LYS A 525 -11.55 -33.94 -5.50
C LYS A 525 -10.37 -34.50 -4.72
N VAL A 526 -10.63 -35.53 -3.93
CA VAL A 526 -9.59 -36.30 -3.26
C VAL A 526 -9.70 -37.76 -3.67
N VAL A 527 -8.58 -38.44 -3.87
CA VAL A 527 -8.49 -39.88 -4.17
C VAL A 527 -7.21 -40.42 -3.51
N VAL A 528 -7.29 -41.57 -2.83
CA VAL A 528 -6.11 -42.29 -2.35
C VAL A 528 -5.67 -43.27 -3.45
N THR A 529 -4.61 -42.94 -4.19
CA THR A 529 -4.24 -43.69 -5.40
C THR A 529 -3.39 -44.94 -5.12
N GLY A 530 -2.80 -45.06 -3.92
CA GLY A 530 -1.95 -46.19 -3.56
C GLY A 530 -1.09 -45.92 -2.33
N GLY A 531 0.09 -46.54 -2.26
CA GLY A 531 1.03 -46.47 -1.14
C GLY A 531 1.05 -47.73 -0.27
N SER A 532 2.09 -47.91 0.53
CA SER A 532 2.29 -49.13 1.33
C SER A 532 1.24 -49.32 2.44
N ALA A 533 0.60 -48.25 2.90
CA ALA A 533 -0.50 -48.30 3.88
C ALA A 533 -1.90 -48.44 3.22
N TYR A 534 -2.00 -48.39 1.88
CA TYR A 534 -3.29 -48.27 1.18
C TYR A 534 -4.23 -49.45 1.42
N ASN A 535 -3.73 -50.69 1.26
CA ASN A 535 -4.55 -51.90 1.42
C ASN A 535 -5.00 -52.12 2.87
N GLN A 536 -4.24 -51.60 3.84
CA GLN A 536 -4.60 -51.69 5.26
C GLN A 536 -5.68 -50.66 5.63
N LEU A 537 -5.70 -49.48 4.98
CA LEU A 537 -6.48 -48.33 5.41
C LEU A 537 -7.69 -48.00 4.54
N PHE A 538 -7.60 -48.21 3.22
CA PHE A 538 -8.63 -47.82 2.26
C PHE A 538 -9.11 -49.00 1.42
N ASN A 539 -8.20 -49.77 0.81
CA ASN A 539 -8.49 -50.93 -0.05
C ASN A 539 -9.69 -50.74 -1.01
N GLY A 540 -9.71 -49.59 -1.69
CA GLY A 540 -10.85 -49.12 -2.48
C GLY A 540 -11.19 -47.68 -2.12
N ASN A 541 -11.70 -46.95 -3.10
CA ASN A 541 -12.12 -45.57 -2.92
C ASN A 541 -13.56 -45.39 -3.39
N ASN A 542 -14.47 -45.07 -2.49
CA ASN A 542 -15.75 -44.50 -2.86
C ASN A 542 -15.59 -42.97 -2.92
N THR A 543 -15.40 -42.45 -4.14
CA THR A 543 -15.06 -41.04 -4.36
C THR A 543 -16.26 -40.25 -4.83
N THR A 544 -16.48 -39.08 -4.25
CA THR A 544 -17.40 -38.07 -4.78
C THR A 544 -16.61 -36.83 -5.17
N THR A 545 -16.88 -36.27 -6.35
CA THR A 545 -16.37 -34.95 -6.72
C THR A 545 -17.29 -33.89 -6.11
N GLY A 546 -16.72 -32.80 -5.60
CA GLY A 546 -17.49 -31.66 -5.18
C GLY A 546 -18.28 -31.06 -6.33
N LYS A 547 -19.30 -30.26 -6.00
CA LYS A 547 -20.10 -29.52 -6.98
C LYS A 547 -20.07 -28.04 -6.67
N ASP A 548 -20.08 -27.21 -7.70
CA ASP A 548 -20.13 -25.75 -7.54
C ASP A 548 -21.52 -25.29 -7.09
N VAL A 549 -21.57 -24.12 -6.46
CA VAL A 549 -22.83 -23.42 -6.21
C VAL A 549 -23.51 -23.08 -7.54
N VAL A 550 -24.83 -23.25 -7.63
CA VAL A 550 -25.62 -22.81 -8.79
C VAL A 550 -26.77 -21.96 -8.28
N GLY A 551 -27.03 -20.84 -8.97
CA GLY A 551 -28.05 -19.90 -8.55
C GLY A 551 -28.18 -18.69 -9.47
N THR A 552 -29.00 -17.74 -9.04
CA THR A 552 -29.25 -16.47 -9.73
C THR A 552 -29.06 -15.28 -8.80
N ILE A 553 -28.66 -14.15 -9.35
CA ILE A 553 -28.57 -12.86 -8.65
C ILE A 553 -29.50 -11.88 -9.35
N GLY A 554 -30.51 -11.36 -8.65
CA GLY A 554 -31.51 -10.46 -9.22
C GLY A 554 -32.42 -11.12 -10.26
N GLY A 555 -32.54 -12.45 -10.26
CA GLY A 555 -33.19 -13.23 -11.30
C GLY A 555 -32.33 -13.44 -12.56
N PHE A 556 -31.14 -12.85 -12.63
CA PHE A 556 -30.20 -13.06 -13.72
C PHE A 556 -29.33 -14.29 -13.44
N GLY A 557 -28.98 -15.01 -14.51
CA GLY A 557 -28.07 -16.15 -14.42
C GLY A 557 -26.70 -15.75 -13.87
N ALA A 558 -26.13 -16.63 -13.04
CA ALA A 558 -24.82 -16.43 -12.45
C ALA A 558 -23.98 -17.70 -12.54
N THR A 559 -22.68 -17.53 -12.74
CA THR A 559 -21.70 -18.60 -12.87
C THR A 559 -21.13 -18.95 -11.50
N GLY A 560 -21.22 -20.23 -11.13
CA GLY A 560 -20.67 -20.77 -9.89
C GLY A 560 -19.23 -21.25 -10.02
N SER A 561 -18.43 -21.04 -8.99
CA SER A 561 -17.12 -21.67 -8.81
C SER A 561 -16.85 -21.86 -7.32
N GLY A 562 -16.79 -23.11 -6.85
CA GLY A 562 -16.80 -23.43 -5.44
C GLY A 562 -18.04 -22.86 -4.75
N GLN A 563 -17.82 -22.05 -3.71
CA GLN A 563 -18.87 -21.32 -3.00
C GLN A 563 -19.15 -19.94 -3.60
N THR A 564 -18.43 -19.52 -4.65
CA THR A 564 -18.58 -18.18 -5.23
C THR A 564 -19.56 -18.19 -6.39
N LEU A 565 -20.52 -17.29 -6.36
CA LEU A 565 -21.48 -17.05 -7.44
C LEU A 565 -21.16 -15.69 -8.08
N THR A 566 -20.97 -15.65 -9.40
CA THR A 566 -20.59 -14.46 -10.17
C THR A 566 -21.67 -14.12 -11.19
N GLY A 567 -22.22 -12.91 -11.17
CA GLY A 567 -23.22 -12.49 -12.16
C GLY A 567 -22.67 -12.44 -13.58
N ASN A 568 -23.45 -12.95 -14.54
CA ASN A 568 -23.03 -13.11 -15.94
C ASN A 568 -22.95 -11.78 -16.69
N SER A 569 -22.15 -11.74 -17.76
CA SER A 569 -22.00 -10.57 -18.61
C SER A 569 -23.29 -10.17 -19.34
N GLY A 570 -23.42 -8.87 -19.63
CA GLY A 570 -24.60 -8.30 -20.28
C GLY A 570 -25.81 -8.12 -19.36
N THR A 571 -25.64 -8.28 -18.04
CA THR A 571 -26.70 -8.12 -17.03
C THR A 571 -26.35 -7.03 -16.03
N PRO A 572 -27.33 -6.44 -15.31
CA PRO A 572 -27.05 -5.44 -14.25
C PRO A 572 -26.13 -5.96 -13.14
N VAL A 573 -26.03 -7.27 -12.96
CA VAL A 573 -25.19 -7.92 -11.94
C VAL A 573 -23.84 -8.38 -12.49
N GLU A 574 -23.44 -7.94 -13.68
CA GLU A 574 -22.20 -8.36 -14.33
C GLU A 574 -20.98 -8.16 -13.42
N GLY A 575 -20.28 -9.26 -13.14
CA GLY A 575 -19.08 -9.26 -12.31
C GLY A 575 -19.34 -9.07 -10.80
N LEU A 576 -20.61 -9.00 -10.36
CA LEU A 576 -20.98 -9.06 -8.95
C LEU A 576 -20.69 -10.46 -8.42
N LYS A 577 -19.75 -10.56 -7.48
CA LYS A 577 -19.35 -11.82 -6.84
C LYS A 577 -19.82 -11.87 -5.40
N ILE A 578 -20.51 -12.94 -5.07
CA ILE A 578 -20.91 -13.27 -3.70
C ILE A 578 -20.37 -14.65 -3.33
N ALA A 579 -19.98 -14.83 -2.08
CA ALA A 579 -19.69 -16.15 -1.52
C ALA A 579 -20.93 -16.63 -0.77
N VAL A 580 -21.32 -17.88 -1.01
CA VAL A 580 -22.49 -18.53 -0.43
C VAL A 580 -22.00 -19.72 0.39
N SER A 581 -22.11 -19.58 1.70
CA SER A 581 -21.80 -20.62 2.67
C SER A 581 -23.04 -21.45 3.00
N GLY A 582 -22.84 -22.69 3.44
CA GLY A 582 -23.91 -23.59 3.88
C GLY A 582 -24.59 -24.39 2.76
N THR A 583 -25.43 -25.35 3.16
CA THR A 583 -25.97 -26.40 2.28
C THR A 583 -27.42 -26.18 1.83
N ALA A 584 -28.10 -25.17 2.40
CA ALA A 584 -29.50 -24.90 2.09
C ALA A 584 -29.68 -24.27 0.69
N THR A 585 -30.63 -24.80 -0.08
CA THR A 585 -31.06 -24.23 -1.37
C THR A 585 -32.33 -23.38 -1.20
N GLY A 586 -32.66 -22.57 -2.20
CA GLY A 586 -33.82 -21.68 -2.22
C GLY A 586 -33.46 -20.20 -2.11
N ASN A 587 -34.41 -19.40 -1.63
CA ASN A 587 -34.22 -17.96 -1.44
C ASN A 587 -33.24 -17.68 -0.29
N ARG A 588 -32.19 -16.91 -0.56
CA ARG A 588 -31.14 -16.50 0.40
C ARG A 588 -31.12 -14.99 0.59
N GLY A 589 -32.28 -14.36 0.51
CA GLY A 589 -32.48 -12.94 0.76
C GLY A 589 -32.02 -12.04 -0.38
N ASN A 590 -31.56 -10.84 -0.05
CA ASN A 590 -31.16 -9.82 -1.02
C ASN A 590 -29.72 -9.36 -0.78
N ILE A 591 -29.05 -8.98 -1.86
CA ILE A 591 -27.84 -8.15 -1.84
C ILE A 591 -28.18 -6.75 -2.32
N GLY A 592 -27.94 -5.76 -1.48
CA GLY A 592 -27.91 -4.35 -1.86
C GLY A 592 -26.51 -3.96 -2.26
N PHE A 593 -26.30 -3.67 -3.55
CA PHE A 593 -25.02 -3.24 -4.08
C PHE A 593 -25.03 -1.74 -4.33
N SER A 594 -24.07 -1.03 -3.75
CA SER A 594 -23.87 0.41 -3.94
C SER A 594 -22.44 0.72 -4.34
N GLN A 595 -22.28 1.65 -5.28
CA GLN A 595 -20.99 2.27 -5.58
C GLN A 595 -20.92 3.55 -4.75
N GLY A 596 -20.30 3.52 -3.56
CA GLY A 596 -20.31 4.65 -2.64
C GLY A 596 -19.85 5.99 -3.23
N PHE A 597 -20.14 7.09 -2.53
CA PHE A 597 -19.85 8.47 -2.96
C PHE A 597 -18.38 8.67 -3.37
N ALA A 598 -17.42 8.10 -2.63
CA ALA A 598 -16.01 8.27 -2.99
C ALA A 598 -15.67 7.57 -4.31
N SER A 599 -16.28 6.42 -4.59
CA SER A 599 -16.13 5.68 -5.85
C SER A 599 -16.76 6.44 -7.02
N LEU A 600 -17.97 6.97 -6.85
CA LEU A 600 -18.66 7.77 -7.87
C LEU A 600 -17.91 9.07 -8.18
N LEU A 601 -17.46 9.78 -7.15
CA LEU A 601 -16.67 11.00 -7.32
C LEU A 601 -15.32 10.69 -7.98
N ASN A 602 -14.65 9.60 -7.60
CA ASN A 602 -13.39 9.20 -8.20
C ASN A 602 -13.54 8.87 -9.68
N THR A 603 -14.60 8.13 -10.04
CA THR A 603 -14.94 7.84 -11.44
C THR A 603 -15.20 9.13 -12.20
N GLN A 604 -16.01 10.02 -11.64
CA GLN A 604 -16.34 11.28 -12.29
C GLN A 604 -15.13 12.21 -12.48
N VAL A 605 -14.25 12.30 -11.49
CA VAL A 605 -12.99 13.06 -11.59
C VAL A 605 -12.05 12.41 -12.60
N THR A 606 -11.97 11.08 -12.64
CA THR A 606 -11.22 10.34 -13.67
C THR A 606 -11.72 10.70 -15.07
N ASP A 607 -13.04 10.75 -15.28
CA ASP A 607 -13.62 11.11 -16.56
C ASP A 607 -13.25 12.53 -16.98
N PHE A 608 -13.28 13.49 -16.05
CA PHE A 608 -12.86 14.88 -16.30
C PHE A 608 -11.39 15.00 -16.68
N LEU A 609 -10.53 14.21 -16.04
CA LEU A 609 -9.07 14.22 -16.21
C LEU A 609 -8.57 13.28 -17.31
N SER A 610 -9.45 12.42 -17.84
CA SER A 610 -9.11 11.46 -18.90
C SER A 610 -8.60 12.16 -20.16
N ALA A 611 -7.96 11.41 -21.06
CA ALA A 611 -7.45 11.96 -22.32
C ALA A 611 -8.54 12.64 -23.18
N LYS A 612 -9.79 12.21 -23.05
CA LYS A 612 -10.98 12.78 -23.74
C LYS A 612 -11.88 13.58 -22.79
N GLY A 613 -11.43 13.82 -21.56
CA GLY A 613 -12.17 14.50 -20.52
C GLY A 613 -12.36 15.98 -20.81
N ALA A 614 -13.34 16.60 -20.15
CA ALA A 614 -13.68 18.00 -20.35
C ALA A 614 -12.51 18.95 -20.02
N VAL A 615 -11.77 18.66 -18.93
CA VAL A 615 -10.61 19.48 -18.50
C VAL A 615 -9.45 19.34 -19.48
N THR A 616 -9.10 18.11 -19.86
CA THR A 616 -8.05 17.84 -20.85
C THR A 616 -8.38 18.45 -22.21
N SER A 617 -9.65 18.37 -22.63
CA SER A 617 -10.12 18.98 -23.88
C SER A 617 -10.01 20.51 -23.84
N ALA A 618 -10.39 21.15 -22.73
CA ALA A 618 -10.22 22.59 -22.53
C ALA A 618 -8.74 22.99 -22.62
N THR A 619 -7.84 22.25 -21.96
CA THR A 619 -6.38 22.46 -22.05
C THR A 619 -5.87 22.35 -23.49
N ASN A 620 -6.28 21.32 -24.23
CA ASN A 620 -5.86 21.13 -25.62
C ASN A 620 -6.36 22.24 -26.55
N ASN A 621 -7.60 22.68 -26.35
CA ASN A 621 -8.19 23.80 -27.11
C ASN A 621 -7.44 25.11 -26.83
N LEU A 622 -7.16 25.44 -25.56
CA LEU A 622 -6.40 26.63 -25.19
C LEU A 622 -4.98 26.61 -25.79
N ASN A 623 -4.28 25.47 -25.69
CA ASN A 623 -2.96 25.30 -26.30
C ASN A 623 -2.99 25.50 -27.82
N THR A 624 -4.03 25.03 -28.48
CA THR A 624 -4.21 25.21 -29.93
C THR A 624 -4.43 26.68 -30.27
N SER A 625 -5.29 27.39 -29.53
CA SER A 625 -5.50 28.83 -29.70
C SER A 625 -4.21 29.63 -29.47
N ILE A 626 -3.44 29.30 -28.44
CA ILE A 626 -2.14 29.94 -28.17
C ILE A 626 -1.17 29.74 -29.34
N LYS A 627 -1.07 28.52 -29.87
CA LYS A 627 -0.23 28.23 -31.04
C LYS A 627 -0.66 29.03 -32.27
N GLN A 628 -1.97 29.14 -32.51
CA GLN A 628 -2.51 29.92 -33.63
C GLN A 628 -2.21 31.42 -33.46
N ILE A 629 -2.39 31.99 -32.27
CA ILE A 629 -2.09 33.39 -31.99
C ILE A 629 -0.59 33.66 -32.16
N LYS A 630 0.29 32.79 -31.65
CA LYS A 630 1.75 32.91 -31.86
C LYS A 630 2.15 32.90 -33.32
N GLN A 631 1.50 32.06 -34.13
CA GLN A 631 1.72 32.07 -35.57
C GLN A 631 1.28 33.40 -36.19
N GLN A 632 0.09 33.91 -35.82
CA GLN A 632 -0.39 35.21 -36.29
C GLN A 632 0.53 36.37 -35.88
N GLU A 633 1.08 36.34 -34.67
CA GLU A 633 2.08 37.32 -34.21
C GLU A 633 3.33 37.27 -35.07
N THR A 634 3.86 36.08 -35.33
CA THR A 634 5.06 35.88 -36.15
C THR A 634 4.84 36.37 -37.58
N ASP A 635 3.71 36.00 -38.19
CA ASP A 635 3.35 36.40 -39.54
C ASP A 635 3.14 37.93 -39.61
N TRP A 636 2.49 38.52 -38.60
CA TRP A 636 2.25 39.96 -38.54
C TRP A 636 3.54 40.76 -38.29
N GLN A 637 4.46 40.25 -37.48
CA GLN A 637 5.79 40.84 -37.29
C GLN A 637 6.57 40.85 -38.61
N ALA A 638 6.55 39.75 -39.37
CA ALA A 638 7.18 39.70 -40.70
C ALA A 638 6.56 40.73 -41.67
N GLN A 639 5.22 40.86 -41.69
CA GLN A 639 4.54 41.89 -42.47
C GLN A 639 4.92 43.30 -42.02
N MET A 640 5.03 43.53 -40.71
CA MET A 640 5.44 44.81 -40.12
C MET A 640 6.85 45.20 -40.57
N THR A 641 7.80 44.26 -40.60
CA THR A 641 9.15 44.49 -41.15
C THR A 641 9.11 44.87 -42.63
N GLN A 642 8.33 44.16 -43.45
CA GLN A 642 8.20 44.51 -44.87
C GLN A 642 7.57 45.89 -45.08
N MET A 643 6.55 46.25 -44.29
CA MET A 643 5.95 47.59 -44.31
C MET A 643 6.98 48.66 -43.96
N GLN A 644 7.78 48.44 -42.91
CA GLN A 644 8.84 49.35 -42.51
C GLN A 644 9.88 49.53 -43.62
N SER A 645 10.37 48.44 -44.21
CA SER A 645 11.31 48.50 -45.34
C SER A 645 10.74 49.25 -46.53
N ARG A 646 9.46 49.03 -46.86
CA ARG A 646 8.77 49.74 -47.95
C ARG A 646 8.66 51.23 -47.66
N TYR A 647 8.24 51.61 -46.45
CA TYR A 647 8.15 53.02 -46.07
C TYR A 647 9.54 53.68 -46.08
N LEU A 648 10.57 53.03 -45.54
CA LEU A 648 11.94 53.53 -45.61
C LEU A 648 12.39 53.73 -47.07
N ALA A 649 12.19 52.75 -47.95
CA ALA A 649 12.53 52.86 -49.37
C ALA A 649 11.78 54.01 -50.07
N GLN A 650 10.48 54.18 -49.79
CA GLN A 650 9.68 55.28 -50.33
C GLN A 650 10.18 56.65 -49.84
N PHE A 651 10.51 56.79 -48.57
CA PHE A 651 11.04 58.04 -48.02
C PHE A 651 12.47 58.32 -48.48
N THR A 652 13.33 57.32 -48.65
CA THR A 652 14.66 57.49 -49.26
C THR A 652 14.55 57.91 -50.73
N ALA A 653 13.63 57.32 -51.50
CA ALA A 653 13.36 57.73 -52.87
C ALA A 653 12.83 59.17 -52.94
N LEU A 654 11.92 59.54 -52.02
CA LEU A 654 11.41 60.91 -51.90
C LEU A 654 12.53 61.90 -51.57
N ASP A 655 13.41 61.58 -50.60
CA ASP A 655 14.57 62.40 -50.23
C ASP A 655 15.52 62.60 -51.42
N ALA A 656 15.77 61.53 -52.20
CA ALA A 656 16.56 61.62 -53.43
C ALA A 656 15.89 62.49 -54.51
N THR A 657 14.57 62.42 -54.67
CA THR A 657 13.84 63.31 -55.59
C THR A 657 13.84 64.75 -55.11
N MET A 658 13.68 65.01 -53.81
CA MET A 658 13.76 66.34 -53.21
C MET A 658 15.14 66.95 -53.39
N ALA A 659 16.21 66.18 -53.16
CA ALA A 659 17.58 66.61 -53.40
C ALA A 659 17.83 66.96 -54.88
N LYS A 660 17.29 66.17 -55.82
CA LYS A 660 17.33 66.50 -57.26
C LYS A 660 16.53 67.76 -57.60
N LEU A 661 15.36 67.95 -57.01
CA LEU A 661 14.54 69.14 -57.19
C LEU A 661 15.22 70.38 -56.59
N GLN A 662 15.89 70.24 -55.45
CA GLN A 662 16.67 71.31 -54.83
C GLN A 662 17.86 71.69 -55.71
N ASN A 663 18.63 70.70 -56.19
CA ASN A 663 19.71 70.93 -57.16
C ASN A 663 19.19 71.55 -58.47
N THR A 664 18.02 71.15 -58.95
CA THR A 664 17.39 71.73 -60.15
C THR A 664 16.90 73.16 -59.88
N SER A 665 16.36 73.44 -58.70
CA SER A 665 15.97 74.78 -58.25
C SER A 665 17.20 75.68 -58.13
N ASP A 666 18.30 75.18 -57.56
CA ASP A 666 19.52 75.96 -57.40
C ASP A 666 20.22 76.18 -58.75
N TYR A 667 20.16 75.21 -59.66
CA TYR A 667 20.53 75.37 -61.07
C TYR A 667 19.63 76.40 -61.79
N LEU A 668 18.31 76.32 -61.60
CA LEU A 668 17.36 77.29 -62.17
C LEU A 668 17.56 78.69 -61.58
N LYS A 669 17.88 78.83 -60.30
CA LYS A 669 18.29 80.12 -59.71
C LYS A 669 19.58 80.64 -60.33
N GLN A 670 20.52 79.76 -60.66
CA GLN A 670 21.76 80.12 -61.35
C GLN A 670 21.54 80.50 -62.83
N VAL A 671 20.55 79.91 -63.50
CA VAL A 671 20.21 80.17 -64.92
C VAL A 671 19.21 81.33 -65.10
N LEU A 672 18.21 81.44 -64.24
CA LEU A 672 17.18 82.50 -64.23
C LEU A 672 17.61 83.74 -63.42
N GLY A 673 18.59 83.61 -62.53
CA GLY A 673 19.44 84.72 -62.07
C GLY A 673 20.42 85.18 -63.16
N GLY A 674 20.04 84.99 -64.43
CA GLY A 674 20.82 85.29 -65.60
C GLY A 674 21.41 86.69 -65.56
N GLY A 675 22.62 86.79 -66.09
CA GLY A 675 23.36 88.03 -66.24
C GLY A 675 22.50 89.16 -66.80
N SER A 676 22.37 90.21 -65.99
CA SER A 676 22.47 91.59 -66.46
C SER A 676 23.87 92.09 -66.11
N SER A 677 24.64 92.33 -67.16
CA SER A 677 25.90 93.06 -67.26
C SER A 677 25.88 94.46 -66.61
N SER A 678 26.97 94.89 -65.95
CA SER A 678 28.04 95.68 -66.60
C SER A 678 28.96 96.42 -65.59
N SER A 679 30.25 96.50 -65.97
CA SER A 679 31.10 97.71 -65.92
C SER A 679 31.92 98.08 -64.66
N SER A 680 33.22 98.27 -64.93
CA SER A 680 34.09 99.38 -64.47
C SER A 680 35.02 99.19 -63.25
N SER A 681 36.31 99.02 -63.59
CA SER A 681 37.51 99.68 -63.04
C SER A 681 37.89 99.58 -61.55
N LYS A 682 39.18 99.20 -61.37
CA LYS A 682 40.07 99.31 -60.21
C LYS A 682 39.87 98.36 -59.04
#